data_AF-A0A8C9E3Y6-F1
#
_entry.id   AF-A0A8C9E3Y6-F1
#
_cell.length_a   1.000
_cell.length_b   1.000
_cell.length_c   1.000
_cell.angle_alpha   90.00
_cell.angle_beta   90.00
_cell.angle_gamma   90.00
#
_symmetry.space_group_name_H-M   'P 1'
#
loop_
_entity.id
_entity.type
_entity.pdbx_description
1 polymer ?
#
loop_
_entity_poly.entity_id
_entity_poly.type
_entity_poly.pdbx_seq_one_letter_code
_entity_poly.pdbx_strand_id
1 'polypeptide(L)'
;MPFRLLVPFGLLCALLPLHHGAPGPDGTAPDPAHYRARVKAMFYHAYDSYLENAFPYDELRPLTCDGHDTWGSFSLTLIDALDTLLILGNVSEFQRVVEVLQDNVDFDIDVNASVFETNIRVVGGLLSAHLLSKRAGVEVEAGWPCSGPLLRMAEEAARKLLPAFQTPTGMPYGTVNLLHGVNPGETPVTCTAGIGTFIVEFATLSSLTGDPVFEDVARVALMRLWESRSDIGLVGNHIDVLTGKWVAQDAGIGAGVDSYFEYLVKGAILLQDKKLMAMFLEYNKAIRNYTRFDDWYLWVQMYKGTVSMPVFQSLEAYWPGLQTLIGDIDNAMRTFLNYYTVWKQFGGLPEFYNIPQGYTVEKREGYPLRPELIESAMYLYRATGDPTLLELGRDAVESIEKISKVECGFATFTETFLTERDKQSKWSGIPQLLLKLYATSHLHSDFTECQNILKEISPLLSMEAMAFVTEERKLTQETTYPNTYIFDLFGGVDLLVEILMRPTISIRGQKLKISDEMSKDCLSILYNTCVCTEGVTKRLAEKNDFVIFLFTLMTSKKTFLQTATLIEDILGVKKEMIRLDEVPNLSSLVSNFDQQQLANFCRILAVTISEMDTGNDDKHTLLAKNAQQKKSLSLGPSAAEINQAALLSIPGFVERLCKLATRKVSESTGTASFLQELEEWYTWLDNALVLDALMRVANEESEHNQASIVLPPPGASEENGLPHTSPRTQLPQSMKIMHEIMYKLEVLYVLCVLLMGRQRNQVHRMIAEFKLIPGLNNLFDKLIWRKHSASALVLHGHNQNCDCSPDITLKIQFLRLLQSFSDHHENKYLLLNNQELNELSAISLKANIPEVEAVLNTDRSLVCDGKRGLLTRLLQVMKKEPAESSFRFWQARAVESFLRGTTSYADQMFLLKRGLLEHILYCIVDSECKSRDVLQSYFDLLGELMKFNVDAFKRFNKYINTDAKFQVFLKQINSSLVDSNMLVRCVTLSLDRFENQVDMKVAEVLSECRLLAYISQVPTQMSFLFRLINIIHVQTLTQENVSCLNTSLVILMLARRKERLPLYLRLLQRMEHSKKYPGFLLNNFHNLLRFWQQHYLHKDKDSTCLENSSCISFSYWKETVSILLNPDRQSPSALVSYIEEPYMDIDRDFTEE
;
A
#
# COMPACT_ATOMS: atom_id res chain seq x y z
N MET A 1 -38.40 -19.91 -2.18
CA MET A 1 -39.19 -19.74 -0.94
C MET A 1 -39.09 -18.28 -0.54
N PRO A 2 -40.15 -17.65 -0.03
CA PRO A 2 -40.02 -16.34 0.58
C PRO A 2 -39.53 -16.57 2.01
N PHE A 3 -38.33 -16.10 2.36
CA PHE A 3 -37.85 -16.12 3.75
C PHE A 3 -37.05 -14.84 3.96
N ARG A 4 -37.40 -14.10 5.03
CA ARG A 4 -36.62 -12.99 5.63
C ARG A 4 -36.01 -12.01 4.62
N LEU A 5 -36.81 -11.46 3.71
CA LEU A 5 -36.28 -10.58 2.66
C LEU A 5 -35.61 -9.30 3.21
N LEU A 6 -36.05 -8.82 4.38
CA LEU A 6 -35.67 -7.52 4.92
C LEU A 6 -34.60 -7.57 6.04
N VAL A 7 -34.50 -8.69 6.76
CA VAL A 7 -33.54 -8.88 7.87
C VAL A 7 -32.07 -8.75 7.41
N PRO A 8 -31.64 -9.33 6.26
CA PRO A 8 -30.28 -9.12 5.76
C PRO A 8 -29.93 -7.64 5.59
N PHE A 9 -30.88 -6.79 5.18
CA PHE A 9 -30.63 -5.36 5.00
C PHE A 9 -30.47 -4.61 6.32
N GLY A 10 -31.24 -4.97 7.35
CA GLY A 10 -31.04 -4.45 8.71
C GLY A 10 -29.65 -4.80 9.25
N LEU A 11 -29.22 -6.05 9.09
CA LEU A 11 -27.90 -6.52 9.51
C LEU A 11 -26.76 -5.86 8.72
N LEU A 12 -26.90 -5.70 7.40
CA LEU A 12 -25.91 -4.99 6.57
C LEU A 12 -25.78 -3.51 7.00
N CYS A 13 -26.88 -2.85 7.33
CA CYS A 13 -26.86 -1.49 7.89
C CYS A 13 -26.22 -1.41 9.28
N ALA A 14 -26.28 -2.48 10.09
CA ALA A 14 -25.60 -2.57 11.37
C ALA A 14 -24.10 -2.89 11.24
N LEU A 15 -23.72 -3.68 10.24
CA LEU A 15 -22.33 -4.01 9.90
C LEU A 15 -21.59 -2.79 9.34
N LEU A 16 -22.27 -1.89 8.62
CA LEU A 16 -21.70 -0.68 8.00
C LEU A 16 -21.89 0.57 8.92
N PRO A 17 -20.86 0.99 9.70
CA PRO A 17 -21.02 2.00 10.76
C PRO A 17 -21.33 3.43 10.24
N LEU A 18 -22.05 4.22 11.06
CA LEU A 18 -22.45 5.63 10.80
C LEU A 18 -21.32 6.65 10.99
N HIS A 19 -20.36 6.35 11.85
CA HIS A 19 -19.36 7.32 12.22
C HIS A 19 -18.37 7.52 11.06
N HIS A 20 -18.02 8.77 10.80
CA HIS A 20 -16.68 9.12 10.34
C HIS A 20 -15.71 8.61 11.40
N GLY A 21 -15.42 7.31 11.43
CA GLY A 21 -14.08 6.92 11.76
C GLY A 21 -13.22 7.75 10.81
N ALA A 22 -12.27 8.53 11.36
CA ALA A 22 -11.20 9.04 10.53
C ALA A 22 -10.85 7.94 9.54
N PRO A 23 -10.76 8.19 8.21
CA PRO A 23 -10.34 7.16 7.28
C PRO A 23 -9.16 6.49 7.95
N GLY A 24 -9.30 5.21 8.34
CA GLY A 24 -8.18 4.53 9.01
C GLY A 24 -6.97 4.81 8.13
N PRO A 25 -5.87 5.36 8.66
CA PRO A 25 -5.00 6.47 8.17
C PRO A 25 -4.61 6.60 6.67
N ASP A 26 -5.38 6.00 5.77
CA ASP A 26 -4.91 5.12 4.72
C ASP A 26 -5.93 4.96 3.58
N GLY A 27 -7.20 5.37 3.73
CA GLY A 27 -8.18 5.43 2.63
C GLY A 27 -8.67 4.08 2.07
N THR A 28 -8.74 3.02 2.89
CA THR A 28 -8.76 1.63 2.39
C THR A 28 -10.06 0.84 2.56
N ALA A 29 -11.09 1.38 3.21
CA ALA A 29 -12.34 0.66 3.44
C ALA A 29 -13.38 1.05 2.37
N PRO A 30 -14.25 0.12 1.93
CA PRO A 30 -15.39 0.48 1.08
C PRO A 30 -16.15 1.63 1.75
N ASP A 31 -16.48 2.70 1.02
CA ASP A 31 -17.18 3.86 1.60
C ASP A 31 -18.47 3.37 2.31
N PRO A 32 -18.47 3.31 3.66
CA PRO A 32 -19.57 2.70 4.38
C PRO A 32 -20.86 3.50 4.16
N ALA A 33 -20.76 4.80 3.88
CA ALA A 33 -21.90 5.65 3.59
C ALA A 33 -22.54 5.30 2.24
N HIS A 34 -21.73 5.09 1.20
CA HIS A 34 -22.21 4.64 -0.12
C HIS A 34 -22.96 3.30 -0.01
N TYR A 35 -22.35 2.29 0.61
CA TYR A 35 -22.98 0.97 0.73
C TYR A 35 -24.21 0.99 1.63
N ARG A 36 -24.23 1.78 2.72
CA ARG A 36 -25.41 1.96 3.55
C ARG A 36 -26.57 2.59 2.78
N ALA A 37 -26.30 3.58 1.92
CA ALA A 37 -27.32 4.17 1.07
C ALA A 37 -27.91 3.15 0.09
N ARG A 38 -27.08 2.28 -0.49
CA ARG A 38 -27.54 1.16 -1.34
C ARG A 38 -28.38 0.15 -0.56
N VAL A 39 -27.93 -0.27 0.62
CA VAL A 39 -28.71 -1.17 1.50
C VAL A 39 -30.09 -0.58 1.81
N LYS A 40 -30.15 0.73 2.11
CA LYS A 40 -31.42 1.43 2.32
C LYS A 40 -32.30 1.38 1.07
N ALA A 41 -31.75 1.65 -0.11
CA ALA A 41 -32.49 1.55 -1.38
C ALA A 41 -32.99 0.13 -1.67
N MET A 42 -32.17 -0.90 -1.38
CA MET A 42 -32.56 -2.30 -1.51
C MET A 42 -33.71 -2.66 -0.55
N PHE A 43 -33.65 -2.20 0.70
CA PHE A 43 -34.75 -2.37 1.65
C PHE A 43 -36.05 -1.77 1.13
N TYR A 44 -36.05 -0.52 0.66
CA TYR A 44 -37.28 0.11 0.14
C TYR A 44 -37.77 -0.54 -1.15
N HIS A 45 -36.87 -0.97 -2.05
CA HIS A 45 -37.27 -1.75 -3.22
C HIS A 45 -38.07 -3.01 -2.83
N ALA A 46 -37.58 -3.75 -1.82
CA ALA A 46 -38.25 -4.93 -1.30
C ALA A 46 -39.55 -4.60 -0.57
N TYR A 47 -39.51 -3.61 0.32
CA TYR A 47 -40.61 -3.20 1.18
C TYR A 47 -41.78 -2.60 0.37
N ASP A 48 -41.49 -1.66 -0.53
CA ASP A 48 -42.51 -1.02 -1.37
C ASP A 48 -43.13 -2.05 -2.34
N SER A 49 -42.32 -2.95 -2.90
CA SER A 49 -42.84 -4.05 -3.74
C SER A 49 -43.81 -4.95 -2.98
N TYR A 50 -43.55 -5.21 -1.69
CA TYR A 50 -44.47 -5.99 -0.85
C TYR A 50 -45.77 -5.21 -0.62
N LEU A 51 -45.70 -3.92 -0.29
CA LEU A 51 -46.88 -3.08 -0.09
C LEU A 51 -47.76 -2.99 -1.34
N GLU A 52 -47.16 -2.90 -2.52
CA GLU A 52 -47.87 -2.76 -3.79
C GLU A 52 -48.50 -4.07 -4.29
N ASN A 53 -47.82 -5.21 -4.10
CA ASN A 53 -48.15 -6.46 -4.79
C ASN A 53 -48.62 -7.60 -3.87
N ALA A 54 -48.35 -7.52 -2.57
CA ALA A 54 -48.58 -8.63 -1.63
C ALA A 54 -49.33 -8.25 -0.36
N PHE A 55 -49.32 -7.00 0.10
CA PHE A 55 -50.11 -6.61 1.27
C PHE A 55 -51.61 -6.88 1.02
N PRO A 56 -52.37 -7.52 1.95
CA PRO A 56 -52.01 -7.86 3.34
C PRO A 56 -51.49 -9.30 3.57
N TYR A 57 -51.17 -10.06 2.52
CA TYR A 57 -50.65 -11.43 2.65
C TYR A 57 -49.33 -11.49 3.44
N ASP A 58 -48.99 -12.66 3.96
CA ASP A 58 -47.77 -12.84 4.76
C ASP A 58 -46.48 -12.47 4.00
N GLU A 59 -46.35 -12.90 2.74
CA GLU A 59 -45.11 -12.79 1.97
C GLU A 59 -45.37 -12.44 0.49
N LEU A 60 -44.37 -11.80 -0.13
CA LEU A 60 -44.34 -11.51 -1.56
C LEU A 60 -43.67 -12.66 -2.33
N ARG A 61 -44.27 -13.06 -3.45
CA ARG A 61 -43.60 -13.87 -4.48
C ARG A 61 -43.05 -12.95 -5.56
N PRO A 62 -41.76 -12.59 -5.50
CA PRO A 62 -41.21 -11.46 -6.25
C PRO A 62 -41.04 -11.74 -7.76
N LEU A 63 -41.10 -13.01 -8.17
CA LEU A 63 -41.06 -13.41 -9.58
C LEU A 63 -42.43 -13.31 -10.28
N THR A 64 -43.51 -13.54 -9.52
CA THR A 64 -44.90 -13.50 -10.02
C THR A 64 -45.62 -12.21 -9.63
N CYS A 65 -44.99 -11.37 -8.79
CA CYS A 65 -45.54 -10.10 -8.30
C CYS A 65 -46.90 -10.28 -7.63
N ASP A 66 -47.04 -11.30 -6.78
CA ASP A 66 -48.28 -11.57 -6.05
C ASP A 66 -48.02 -12.05 -4.61
N GLY A 67 -49.01 -11.90 -3.74
CA GLY A 67 -48.95 -12.32 -2.34
C GLY A 67 -49.17 -13.83 -2.13
N HIS A 68 -48.76 -14.31 -0.96
CA HIS A 68 -49.00 -15.67 -0.47
C HIS A 68 -49.04 -15.69 1.07
N ASP A 69 -50.00 -16.44 1.65
CA ASP A 69 -50.06 -16.70 3.10
C ASP A 69 -49.33 -17.98 3.46
N THR A 70 -48.35 -17.85 4.34
CA THR A 70 -47.44 -18.96 4.67
C THR A 70 -47.75 -19.55 6.04
N TRP A 71 -48.13 -18.73 7.03
CA TRP A 71 -48.23 -19.18 8.42
C TRP A 71 -49.45 -18.68 9.19
N GLY A 72 -50.17 -17.66 8.68
CA GLY A 72 -51.50 -17.38 9.20
C GLY A 72 -52.15 -16.05 8.82
N SER A 73 -51.70 -15.40 7.74
CA SER A 73 -52.34 -14.19 7.21
C SER A 73 -52.26 -12.99 8.17
N PHE A 74 -51.14 -12.83 8.90
CA PHE A 74 -50.91 -11.73 9.85
C PHE A 74 -50.12 -10.56 9.24
N SER A 75 -49.99 -10.51 7.91
CA SER A 75 -49.05 -9.59 7.24
C SER A 75 -47.61 -9.76 7.77
N LEU A 76 -47.13 -11.01 7.84
CA LEU A 76 -45.85 -11.39 8.46
C LEU A 76 -44.65 -10.51 8.06
N THR A 77 -44.48 -10.23 6.76
CA THR A 77 -43.40 -9.36 6.25
C THR A 77 -43.45 -7.96 6.85
N LEU A 78 -44.67 -7.45 7.10
CA LEU A 78 -44.88 -6.13 7.67
C LEU A 78 -44.48 -6.09 9.15
N ILE A 79 -44.78 -7.14 9.91
CA ILE A 79 -44.34 -7.30 11.31
C ILE A 79 -42.81 -7.40 11.37
N ASP A 80 -42.20 -8.26 10.55
CA ASP A 80 -40.74 -8.43 10.47
C ASP A 80 -40.00 -7.14 10.03
N ALA A 81 -40.69 -6.19 9.38
CA ALA A 81 -40.09 -4.93 8.92
C ALA A 81 -40.02 -3.85 10.01
N LEU A 82 -40.82 -3.96 11.08
CA LEU A 82 -41.03 -2.89 12.06
C LEU A 82 -39.73 -2.41 12.71
N ASP A 83 -38.94 -3.32 13.27
CA ASP A 83 -37.68 -2.97 13.93
C ASP A 83 -36.64 -2.43 12.94
N THR A 84 -36.62 -2.96 11.72
CA THR A 84 -35.72 -2.53 10.65
C THR A 84 -36.06 -1.11 10.18
N LEU A 85 -37.35 -0.74 10.10
CA LEU A 85 -37.78 0.63 9.84
C LEU A 85 -37.21 1.60 10.89
N LEU A 86 -37.22 1.21 12.18
CA LEU A 86 -36.62 1.98 13.26
C LEU A 86 -35.09 2.07 13.13
N ILE A 87 -34.41 0.97 12.79
CA ILE A 87 -32.95 0.93 12.56
C ILE A 87 -32.55 1.85 11.39
N LEU A 88 -33.36 1.90 10.33
CA LEU A 88 -33.16 2.78 9.17
C LEU A 88 -33.58 4.23 9.43
N GLY A 89 -34.19 4.52 10.58
CA GLY A 89 -34.63 5.84 11.00
C GLY A 89 -35.93 6.33 10.36
N ASN A 90 -36.75 5.44 9.77
CA ASN A 90 -38.05 5.80 9.20
C ASN A 90 -39.17 5.64 10.22
N VAL A 91 -39.19 6.58 11.16
CA VAL A 91 -40.15 6.60 12.29
C VAL A 91 -41.59 6.84 11.81
N SER A 92 -41.79 7.65 10.78
CA SER A 92 -43.13 7.92 10.23
C SER A 92 -43.77 6.68 9.62
N GLU A 93 -42.99 5.90 8.87
CA GLU A 93 -43.51 4.67 8.27
C GLU A 93 -43.75 3.60 9.33
N PHE A 94 -42.85 3.49 10.32
CA PHE A 94 -43.08 2.65 11.49
C PHE A 94 -44.44 2.96 12.16
N GLN A 95 -44.74 4.22 12.45
CA GLN A 95 -46.01 4.62 13.07
C GLN A 95 -47.22 4.22 12.21
N ARG A 96 -47.16 4.49 10.90
CA ARG A 96 -48.21 4.08 9.95
C ARG A 96 -48.44 2.58 9.99
N VAL A 97 -47.37 1.79 9.99
CA VAL A 97 -47.45 0.33 10.01
C VAL A 97 -48.04 -0.17 11.33
N VAL A 98 -47.67 0.43 12.47
CA VAL A 98 -48.24 0.08 13.77
C VAL A 98 -49.75 0.33 13.83
N GLU A 99 -50.24 1.42 13.21
CA GLU A 99 -51.68 1.66 13.06
C GLU A 99 -52.35 0.61 12.18
N VAL A 100 -51.77 0.32 11.00
CA VAL A 100 -52.28 -0.69 10.07
C VAL A 100 -52.37 -2.08 10.72
N LEU A 101 -51.35 -2.49 11.48
CA LEU A 101 -51.35 -3.79 12.14
C LEU A 101 -52.42 -3.88 13.24
N GLN A 102 -52.62 -2.82 14.03
CA GLN A 102 -53.68 -2.79 15.05
C GLN A 102 -55.08 -2.86 14.45
N ASP A 103 -55.29 -2.25 13.28
CA ASP A 103 -56.60 -2.22 12.63
C ASP A 103 -56.93 -3.50 11.85
N ASN A 104 -55.92 -4.27 11.42
CA ASN A 104 -56.11 -5.38 10.48
C ASN A 104 -55.67 -6.78 10.98
N VAL A 105 -54.85 -6.90 12.02
CA VAL A 105 -54.38 -8.20 12.51
C VAL A 105 -55.27 -8.70 13.65
N ASP A 106 -55.82 -9.90 13.48
CA ASP A 106 -56.63 -10.62 14.46
C ASP A 106 -56.02 -12.01 14.71
N PHE A 107 -55.79 -12.35 15.98
CA PHE A 107 -55.26 -13.67 16.36
C PHE A 107 -56.37 -14.67 16.74
N ASP A 108 -57.64 -14.28 16.71
CA ASP A 108 -58.82 -15.15 16.91
C ASP A 108 -59.33 -15.78 15.60
N ILE A 109 -58.42 -16.31 14.77
CA ILE A 109 -58.75 -16.90 13.47
C ILE A 109 -58.58 -18.42 13.42
N ASP A 110 -59.42 -19.11 12.65
CA ASP A 110 -59.37 -20.57 12.44
C ASP A 110 -58.28 -20.94 11.44
N VAL A 111 -57.02 -20.83 11.87
CA VAL A 111 -55.84 -21.17 11.08
C VAL A 111 -54.84 -21.97 11.92
N ASN A 112 -54.23 -22.98 11.30
CA ASN A 112 -53.11 -23.71 11.88
C ASN A 112 -51.81 -22.95 11.64
N ALA A 113 -51.15 -22.53 12.72
CA ALA A 113 -49.91 -21.79 12.69
C ALA A 113 -48.74 -22.64 13.23
N SER A 114 -47.53 -22.40 12.72
CA SER A 114 -46.30 -22.96 13.28
C SER A 114 -45.98 -22.28 14.60
N VAL A 115 -45.80 -23.05 15.67
CA VAL A 115 -45.52 -22.52 17.02
C VAL A 115 -44.16 -21.82 17.04
N PHE A 116 -43.16 -22.44 16.41
CA PHE A 116 -41.81 -21.92 16.29
C PHE A 116 -41.74 -20.62 15.46
N GLU A 117 -42.28 -20.63 14.24
CA GLU A 117 -42.21 -19.46 13.35
C GLU A 117 -43.02 -18.28 13.89
N THR A 118 -44.19 -18.54 14.48
CA THR A 118 -45.02 -17.49 15.09
C THR A 118 -44.31 -16.85 16.28
N ASN A 119 -43.61 -17.63 17.10
CA ASN A 119 -42.83 -17.07 18.21
C ASN A 119 -41.70 -16.17 17.72
N ILE A 120 -40.81 -16.66 16.85
CA ILE A 120 -39.61 -15.90 16.48
C ILE A 120 -39.90 -14.71 15.57
N ARG A 121 -40.98 -14.73 14.79
CA ARG A 121 -41.34 -13.64 13.86
C ARG A 121 -42.38 -12.69 14.43
N VAL A 122 -43.53 -13.22 14.87
CA VAL A 122 -44.64 -12.39 15.35
C VAL A 122 -44.37 -11.88 16.75
N VAL A 123 -44.19 -12.79 17.72
CA VAL A 123 -43.94 -12.38 19.12
C VAL A 123 -42.61 -11.64 19.22
N GLY A 124 -41.55 -12.17 18.60
CA GLY A 124 -40.23 -11.55 18.55
C GLY A 124 -40.23 -10.17 17.88
N GLY A 125 -40.82 -10.04 16.69
CA GLY A 125 -40.86 -8.77 15.95
C GLY A 125 -41.70 -7.70 16.64
N LEU A 126 -42.84 -8.07 17.25
CA LEU A 126 -43.66 -7.13 18.03
C LEU A 126 -42.94 -6.67 19.31
N LEU A 127 -42.27 -7.58 20.02
CA LEU A 127 -41.47 -7.25 21.21
C LEU A 127 -40.26 -6.37 20.88
N SER A 128 -39.52 -6.69 19.80
CA SER A 128 -38.36 -5.90 19.38
C SER A 128 -38.77 -4.48 19.00
N ALA A 129 -39.82 -4.34 18.19
CA ALA A 129 -40.42 -3.08 17.80
C ALA A 129 -40.89 -2.25 19.01
N HIS A 130 -41.61 -2.89 19.96
CA HIS A 130 -42.08 -2.25 21.19
C HIS A 130 -40.94 -1.67 22.03
N LEU A 131 -39.86 -2.44 22.21
CA LEU A 131 -38.71 -2.03 23.01
C LEU A 131 -37.85 -0.97 22.30
N LEU A 132 -37.72 -1.04 20.97
CA LEU A 132 -36.95 -0.07 20.18
C LEU A 132 -37.67 1.25 19.98
N SER A 133 -39.01 1.27 19.99
CA SER A 133 -39.85 2.46 19.77
C SER A 133 -39.39 3.66 20.59
N LYS A 134 -39.21 3.49 21.90
CA LYS A 134 -38.80 4.58 22.79
C LYS A 134 -37.42 5.13 22.44
N ARG A 135 -36.48 4.24 22.11
CA ARG A 135 -35.10 4.59 21.75
C ARG A 135 -35.04 5.31 20.40
N ALA A 136 -35.95 5.00 19.48
CA ALA A 136 -36.08 5.66 18.18
C ALA A 136 -36.83 7.00 18.24
N GLY A 137 -37.23 7.46 19.43
CA GLY A 137 -37.90 8.76 19.61
C GLY A 137 -39.40 8.75 19.34
N VAL A 138 -40.02 7.58 19.24
CA VAL A 138 -41.49 7.44 19.12
C VAL A 138 -42.14 7.84 20.45
N GLU A 139 -43.26 8.59 20.39
CA GLU A 139 -44.12 8.78 21.55
C GLU A 139 -44.79 7.46 21.93
N VAL A 140 -44.59 7.02 23.17
CA VAL A 140 -45.11 5.75 23.69
C VAL A 140 -46.13 5.99 24.79
N GLU A 141 -47.03 5.02 25.00
CA GLU A 141 -48.05 5.05 26.04
C GLU A 141 -47.45 5.23 27.46
N ALA A 142 -48.23 5.85 28.35
CA ALA A 142 -47.89 5.93 29.76
C ALA A 142 -47.84 4.52 30.38
N GLY A 143 -46.68 4.14 30.93
CA GLY A 143 -46.43 2.80 31.49
C GLY A 143 -45.43 1.95 30.71
N TRP A 144 -44.92 2.41 29.56
CA TRP A 144 -43.80 1.78 28.87
C TRP A 144 -42.59 1.56 29.80
N PRO A 145 -41.90 0.41 29.75
CA PRO A 145 -42.05 -0.68 28.76
C PRO A 145 -43.12 -1.73 29.11
N CYS A 146 -43.80 -1.63 30.25
CA CYS A 146 -44.80 -2.62 30.70
C CYS A 146 -46.22 -2.36 30.14
N SER A 147 -46.39 -1.34 29.28
CA SER A 147 -47.63 -1.09 28.53
C SER A 147 -47.30 -0.59 27.13
N GLY A 148 -48.15 -0.94 26.16
CA GLY A 148 -48.08 -0.47 24.79
C GLY A 148 -48.91 -1.35 23.84
N PRO A 149 -49.29 -0.85 22.66
CA PRO A 149 -50.13 -1.59 21.72
C PRO A 149 -49.42 -2.84 21.18
N LEU A 150 -48.16 -2.72 20.78
CA LEU A 150 -47.38 -3.84 20.27
C LEU A 150 -47.13 -4.92 21.33
N LEU A 151 -46.93 -4.54 22.60
CA LEU A 151 -46.82 -5.51 23.70
C LEU A 151 -48.11 -6.30 23.89
N ARG A 152 -49.28 -5.65 23.82
CA ARG A 152 -50.58 -6.33 23.93
C ARG A 152 -50.78 -7.34 22.80
N MET A 153 -50.45 -6.96 21.57
CA MET A 153 -50.51 -7.87 20.42
C MET A 153 -49.53 -9.05 20.57
N ALA A 154 -48.31 -8.81 21.06
CA ALA A 154 -47.34 -9.87 21.31
C ALA A 154 -47.82 -10.85 22.39
N GLU A 155 -48.43 -10.33 23.46
CA GLU A 155 -49.02 -11.14 24.52
C GLU A 155 -50.17 -12.01 23.98
N GLU A 156 -51.07 -11.41 23.19
CA GLU A 156 -52.21 -12.11 22.59
C GLU A 156 -51.73 -13.28 21.70
N ALA A 157 -50.80 -13.00 20.78
CA ALA A 157 -50.20 -14.02 19.92
C ALA A 157 -49.54 -15.14 20.74
N ALA A 158 -48.73 -14.80 21.75
CA ALA A 158 -48.05 -15.78 22.59
C ALA A 158 -49.03 -16.65 23.40
N ARG A 159 -50.15 -16.09 23.87
CA ARG A 159 -51.19 -16.86 24.57
C ARG A 159 -51.81 -17.93 23.68
N LYS A 160 -51.95 -17.67 22.37
CA LYS A 160 -52.42 -18.68 21.40
C LYS A 160 -51.47 -19.86 21.23
N LEU A 161 -50.20 -19.69 21.56
CA LEU A 161 -49.18 -20.75 21.47
C LEU A 161 -49.14 -21.67 22.70
N LEU A 162 -49.61 -21.21 23.86
CA LEU A 162 -49.56 -21.97 25.13
C LEU A 162 -50.19 -23.38 25.07
N PRO A 163 -51.32 -23.62 24.37
CA PRO A 163 -51.89 -24.97 24.24
C PRO A 163 -50.90 -25.99 23.67
N ALA A 164 -49.96 -25.58 22.82
CA ALA A 164 -48.95 -26.48 22.25
C ALA A 164 -48.05 -27.12 23.32
N PHE A 165 -47.81 -26.42 24.43
CA PHE A 165 -46.94 -26.88 25.52
C PHE A 165 -47.64 -27.85 26.48
N GLN A 166 -48.94 -28.11 26.31
CA GLN A 166 -49.73 -29.02 27.16
C GLN A 166 -49.48 -30.49 26.81
N THR A 167 -48.22 -30.90 26.80
CA THR A 167 -47.78 -32.28 26.58
C THR A 167 -47.31 -32.91 27.90
N PRO A 168 -47.28 -34.25 28.02
CA PRO A 168 -46.76 -34.91 29.22
C PRO A 168 -45.31 -34.54 29.56
N THR A 169 -44.51 -34.18 28.56
CA THR A 169 -43.13 -33.74 28.76
C THR A 169 -43.03 -32.25 29.04
N GLY A 170 -43.94 -31.44 28.50
CA GLY A 170 -43.87 -29.97 28.47
C GLY A 170 -43.13 -29.42 27.24
N MET A 171 -42.67 -30.29 26.33
CA MET A 171 -42.16 -29.87 25.00
C MET A 171 -43.35 -29.56 24.07
N PRO A 172 -43.33 -28.46 23.31
CA PRO A 172 -44.46 -28.06 22.50
C PRO A 172 -44.64 -28.90 21.25
N TYR A 173 -45.89 -29.07 20.80
CA TYR A 173 -46.20 -29.49 19.43
C TYR A 173 -45.66 -28.48 18.40
N GLY A 174 -45.42 -28.94 17.17
CA GLY A 174 -44.90 -28.10 16.10
C GLY A 174 -45.91 -27.08 15.56
N THR A 175 -47.21 -27.40 15.58
CA THR A 175 -48.28 -26.51 15.13
C THR A 175 -49.43 -26.42 16.14
N VAL A 176 -50.18 -25.32 16.08
CA VAL A 176 -51.36 -25.05 16.90
C VAL A 176 -52.40 -24.29 16.08
N ASN A 177 -53.69 -24.58 16.27
CA ASN A 177 -54.77 -23.76 15.72
C ASN A 177 -55.00 -22.55 16.65
N LEU A 178 -55.04 -21.34 16.11
CA LEU A 178 -55.12 -20.13 16.94
C LEU A 178 -56.50 -19.93 17.60
N LEU A 179 -57.56 -20.54 17.07
CA LEU A 179 -58.88 -20.51 17.66
C LEU A 179 -59.16 -21.75 18.54
N HIS A 180 -58.74 -22.93 18.10
CA HIS A 180 -59.13 -24.21 18.67
C HIS A 180 -58.05 -24.94 19.49
N GLY A 181 -56.80 -24.44 19.50
CA GLY A 181 -55.67 -25.09 20.16
C GLY A 181 -55.08 -26.24 19.33
N VAL A 182 -54.45 -27.23 19.98
CA VAL A 182 -53.78 -28.32 19.26
C VAL A 182 -54.81 -29.28 18.66
N ASN A 183 -54.72 -29.53 17.35
CA ASN A 183 -55.58 -30.49 16.68
C ASN A 183 -55.32 -31.93 17.20
N PRO A 184 -56.35 -32.74 17.47
CA PRO A 184 -56.16 -34.12 17.95
C PRO A 184 -55.37 -35.04 17.00
N GLY A 185 -55.30 -34.70 15.71
CA GLY A 185 -54.53 -35.42 14.70
C GLY A 185 -53.10 -34.89 14.48
N GLU A 186 -52.66 -33.90 15.26
CA GLU A 186 -51.35 -33.28 15.11
C GLU A 186 -50.23 -34.29 15.42
N THR A 187 -49.15 -34.24 14.63
CA THR A 187 -47.98 -35.09 14.86
C THR A 187 -47.27 -34.70 16.16
N PRO A 188 -46.93 -35.66 17.04
CA PRO A 188 -46.13 -35.37 18.23
C PRO A 188 -44.64 -35.20 17.91
N VAL A 189 -44.22 -35.33 16.65
CA VAL A 189 -42.81 -35.24 16.26
C VAL A 189 -42.46 -33.80 15.91
N THR A 190 -41.49 -33.20 16.61
CA THR A 190 -41.02 -31.82 16.38
C THR A 190 -39.49 -31.78 16.40
N CYS A 191 -38.90 -30.78 15.74
CA CYS A 191 -37.44 -30.60 15.72
C CYS A 191 -36.92 -29.98 17.02
N THR A 192 -35.62 -30.15 17.29
CA THR A 192 -34.97 -29.62 18.51
C THR A 192 -35.08 -28.10 18.63
N ALA A 193 -34.87 -27.36 17.54
CA ALA A 193 -35.08 -25.92 17.47
C ALA A 193 -36.55 -25.54 17.75
N GLY A 194 -37.50 -26.29 17.19
CA GLY A 194 -38.94 -26.07 17.40
C GLY A 194 -39.42 -26.22 18.85
N ILE A 195 -38.58 -26.79 19.73
CA ILE A 195 -38.84 -26.93 21.17
C ILE A 195 -37.99 -25.94 21.99
N GLY A 196 -36.76 -25.67 21.56
CA GLY A 196 -35.77 -24.91 22.34
C GLY A 196 -35.82 -23.38 22.17
N THR A 197 -36.54 -22.88 21.17
CA THR A 197 -36.40 -21.49 20.71
C THR A 197 -37.55 -20.59 21.17
N PHE A 198 -37.75 -20.50 22.49
CA PHE A 198 -38.78 -19.65 23.11
C PHE A 198 -38.30 -18.78 24.26
N ILE A 199 -37.21 -19.15 24.94
CA ILE A 199 -36.83 -18.52 26.21
C ILE A 199 -36.54 -17.01 26.08
N VAL A 200 -36.06 -16.55 24.92
CA VAL A 200 -35.76 -15.13 24.71
C VAL A 200 -37.04 -14.30 24.68
N GLU A 201 -38.01 -14.67 23.84
CA GLU A 201 -39.29 -13.95 23.71
C GLU A 201 -40.15 -14.16 24.95
N PHE A 202 -40.32 -15.40 25.40
CA PHE A 202 -41.24 -15.73 26.48
C PHE A 202 -40.77 -15.18 27.83
N ALA A 203 -39.46 -15.20 28.14
CA ALA A 203 -38.97 -14.57 29.37
C ALA A 203 -39.03 -13.03 29.30
N THR A 204 -38.83 -12.45 28.11
CA THR A 204 -39.05 -11.01 27.91
C THR A 204 -40.52 -10.66 28.13
N LEU A 205 -41.45 -11.42 27.57
CA LEU A 205 -42.88 -11.21 27.72
C LEU A 205 -43.33 -11.38 29.18
N SER A 206 -42.88 -12.42 29.89
CA SER A 206 -43.12 -12.58 31.32
C SER A 206 -42.60 -11.41 32.14
N SER A 207 -41.42 -10.88 31.81
CA SER A 207 -40.84 -9.72 32.49
C SER A 207 -41.65 -8.43 32.26
N LEU A 208 -42.20 -8.24 31.05
CA LEU A 208 -42.95 -7.03 30.69
C LEU A 208 -44.40 -7.05 31.18
N THR A 209 -45.05 -8.21 31.15
CA THR A 209 -46.47 -8.41 31.51
C THR A 209 -46.66 -8.76 32.99
N GLY A 210 -45.64 -9.35 33.62
CA GLY A 210 -45.73 -9.92 34.97
C GLY A 210 -46.37 -11.30 35.03
N ASP A 211 -46.75 -11.90 33.90
CA ASP A 211 -47.30 -13.27 33.85
C ASP A 211 -46.16 -14.30 33.68
N PRO A 212 -45.85 -15.12 34.69
CA PRO A 212 -44.70 -16.05 34.64
C PRO A 212 -44.92 -17.24 33.71
N VAL A 213 -46.16 -17.49 33.24
CA VAL A 213 -46.48 -18.72 32.50
C VAL A 213 -45.62 -18.91 31.24
N PHE A 214 -45.27 -17.82 30.55
CA PHE A 214 -44.47 -17.87 29.33
C PHE A 214 -43.05 -18.35 29.63
N GLU A 215 -42.34 -17.69 30.54
CA GLU A 215 -40.99 -18.11 30.94
C GLU A 215 -40.97 -19.55 31.48
N ASP A 216 -41.96 -19.91 32.30
CA ASP A 216 -42.04 -21.23 32.92
C ASP A 216 -42.13 -22.36 31.88
N VAL A 217 -43.01 -22.24 30.88
CA VAL A 217 -43.15 -23.28 29.84
C VAL A 217 -41.90 -23.38 28.97
N ALA A 218 -41.26 -22.25 28.63
CA ALA A 218 -40.03 -22.23 27.85
C ALA A 218 -38.86 -22.89 28.61
N ARG A 219 -38.73 -22.61 29.91
CA ARG A 219 -37.71 -23.24 30.77
C ARG A 219 -37.92 -24.75 30.90
N VAL A 220 -39.16 -25.20 31.05
CA VAL A 220 -39.48 -26.63 31.10
C VAL A 220 -39.04 -27.31 29.80
N ALA A 221 -39.42 -26.76 28.64
CA ALA A 221 -39.04 -27.30 27.34
C ALA A 221 -37.50 -27.44 27.16
N LEU A 222 -36.74 -26.38 27.50
CA LEU A 222 -35.27 -26.41 27.48
C LEU A 222 -34.69 -27.49 28.40
N MET A 223 -35.22 -27.62 29.62
CA MET A 223 -34.78 -28.63 30.58
C MET A 223 -35.06 -30.06 30.09
N ARG A 224 -36.18 -30.28 29.40
CA ARG A 224 -36.50 -31.59 28.82
C ARG A 224 -35.58 -31.98 27.67
N LEU A 225 -35.23 -31.03 26.79
CA LEU A 225 -34.19 -31.26 25.76
C LEU A 225 -32.82 -31.54 26.39
N TRP A 226 -32.50 -30.85 27.48
CA TRP A 226 -31.28 -31.13 28.23
C TRP A 226 -31.28 -32.54 28.84
N GLU A 227 -32.41 -33.04 29.31
CA GLU A 227 -32.51 -34.40 29.86
C GLU A 227 -32.46 -35.49 28.78
N SER A 228 -32.75 -35.18 27.52
CA SER A 228 -32.85 -36.16 26.43
C SER A 228 -31.56 -36.40 25.64
N ARG A 229 -30.43 -35.78 26.02
CA ARG A 229 -29.13 -36.01 25.35
C ARG A 229 -28.70 -37.48 25.32
N SER A 230 -27.89 -37.82 24.32
CA SER A 230 -27.15 -39.08 24.29
C SER A 230 -26.03 -39.12 25.34
N ASP A 231 -25.48 -40.32 25.56
CA ASP A 231 -24.32 -40.54 26.46
C ASP A 231 -23.06 -39.76 26.04
N ILE A 232 -22.96 -39.36 24.76
CA ILE A 232 -21.86 -38.53 24.25
C ILE A 232 -22.19 -37.03 24.23
N GLY A 233 -23.34 -36.64 24.78
CA GLY A 233 -23.71 -35.24 25.00
C GLY A 233 -24.37 -34.55 23.80
N LEU A 234 -24.78 -35.28 22.76
CA LEU A 234 -25.44 -34.70 21.58
C LEU A 234 -26.96 -34.84 21.65
N VAL A 235 -27.66 -34.01 20.88
CA VAL A 235 -29.11 -34.07 20.64
C VAL A 235 -29.37 -34.44 19.18
N GLY A 236 -30.45 -35.18 18.92
CA GLY A 236 -30.88 -35.49 17.56
C GLY A 236 -31.60 -34.30 16.90
N ASN A 237 -32.11 -34.53 15.70
CA ASN A 237 -32.79 -33.50 14.93
C ASN A 237 -34.29 -33.43 15.23
N HIS A 238 -34.98 -34.57 15.40
CA HIS A 238 -36.42 -34.64 15.70
C HIS A 238 -36.73 -35.59 16.85
N ILE A 239 -37.65 -35.18 17.72
CA ILE A 239 -38.07 -35.90 18.94
C ILE A 239 -39.60 -35.98 19.01
N ASP A 240 -40.10 -37.10 19.52
CA ASP A 240 -41.51 -37.25 19.88
C ASP A 240 -41.77 -36.58 21.23
N VAL A 241 -42.60 -35.53 21.24
CA VAL A 241 -42.84 -34.67 22.41
C VAL A 241 -43.74 -35.30 23.47
N LEU A 242 -44.42 -36.40 23.15
CA LEU A 242 -45.22 -37.15 24.12
C LEU A 242 -44.37 -38.15 24.90
N THR A 243 -43.40 -38.78 24.22
CA THR A 243 -42.60 -39.88 24.78
C THR A 243 -41.16 -39.49 25.12
N GLY A 244 -40.65 -38.39 24.58
CA GLY A 244 -39.24 -37.96 24.73
C GLY A 244 -38.25 -38.79 23.91
N LYS A 245 -38.70 -39.56 22.92
CA LYS A 245 -37.82 -40.43 22.11
C LYS A 245 -37.41 -39.77 20.80
N TRP A 246 -36.13 -39.85 20.47
CA TRP A 246 -35.57 -39.35 19.21
C TRP A 246 -36.04 -40.17 18.01
N VAL A 247 -36.65 -39.49 17.03
CA VAL A 247 -37.13 -40.05 15.75
C VAL A 247 -36.10 -39.84 14.64
N ALA A 248 -35.40 -38.69 14.63
CA ALA A 248 -34.25 -38.44 13.76
C ALA A 248 -33.00 -38.21 14.62
N GLN A 249 -32.01 -39.10 14.49
CA GLN A 249 -30.85 -39.20 15.39
C GLN A 249 -29.58 -38.58 14.82
N ASP A 250 -29.67 -37.92 13.67
CA ASP A 250 -28.59 -37.10 13.14
C ASP A 250 -28.46 -35.84 14.00
N ALA A 251 -27.23 -35.54 14.41
CA ALA A 251 -26.83 -34.43 15.25
C ALA A 251 -25.89 -33.52 14.47
N GLY A 252 -26.09 -32.21 14.61
CA GLY A 252 -25.30 -31.18 13.96
C GLY A 252 -25.65 -29.82 14.57
N ILE A 253 -25.09 -28.77 13.99
CA ILE A 253 -25.37 -27.39 14.40
C ILE A 253 -26.37 -26.68 13.46
N GLY A 254 -26.79 -27.35 12.38
CA GLY A 254 -27.63 -26.76 11.33
C GLY A 254 -29.14 -26.94 11.54
N ALA A 255 -29.85 -27.02 10.42
CA ALA A 255 -31.30 -26.92 10.33
C ALA A 255 -32.03 -27.84 11.32
N GLY A 256 -32.90 -27.25 12.15
CA GLY A 256 -33.72 -27.98 13.12
C GLY A 256 -33.04 -28.22 14.46
N VAL A 257 -31.80 -27.78 14.65
CA VAL A 257 -31.08 -27.79 15.93
C VAL A 257 -30.51 -26.41 16.27
N ASP A 258 -29.95 -25.73 15.28
CA ASP A 258 -29.39 -24.36 15.33
C ASP A 258 -29.77 -23.47 16.53
N SER A 259 -30.97 -22.90 16.49
CA SER A 259 -31.45 -21.85 17.39
C SER A 259 -31.65 -22.34 18.83
N TYR A 260 -31.69 -23.65 19.09
CA TYR A 260 -31.63 -24.17 20.46
C TYR A 260 -30.32 -23.79 21.13
N PHE A 261 -29.18 -24.01 20.47
CA PHE A 261 -27.87 -23.63 21.03
C PHE A 261 -27.74 -22.11 21.16
N GLU A 262 -28.26 -21.39 20.17
CA GLU A 262 -28.31 -19.93 20.20
C GLU A 262 -29.07 -19.41 21.42
N TYR A 263 -30.23 -19.98 21.72
CA TYR A 263 -31.10 -19.54 22.82
C TYR A 263 -30.56 -19.91 24.20
N LEU A 264 -29.74 -20.95 24.31
CA LEU A 264 -28.99 -21.21 25.53
C LEU A 264 -28.01 -20.06 25.83
N VAL A 265 -27.30 -19.56 24.82
CA VAL A 265 -26.34 -18.46 25.00
C VAL A 265 -27.06 -17.12 25.15
N LYS A 266 -27.94 -16.77 24.21
CA LYS A 266 -28.69 -15.50 24.22
C LYS A 266 -29.58 -15.40 25.46
N GLY A 267 -30.27 -16.48 25.84
CA GLY A 267 -31.05 -16.57 27.08
C GLY A 267 -30.19 -16.44 28.33
N ALA A 268 -29.02 -17.10 28.38
CA ALA A 268 -28.08 -16.94 29.49
C ALA A 268 -27.60 -15.49 29.66
N ILE A 269 -27.33 -14.79 28.55
CA ILE A 269 -26.91 -13.38 28.56
C ILE A 269 -28.07 -12.48 29.01
N LEU A 270 -29.25 -12.64 28.40
CA LEU A 270 -30.44 -11.83 28.69
C LEU A 270 -30.88 -11.95 30.15
N LEU A 271 -30.94 -13.18 30.67
CA LEU A 271 -31.46 -13.50 32.01
C LEU A 271 -30.36 -13.58 33.07
N GLN A 272 -29.09 -13.39 32.69
CA GLN A 272 -27.92 -13.64 33.54
C GLN A 272 -27.91 -15.05 34.15
N ASP A 273 -28.40 -16.04 33.39
CA ASP A 273 -28.60 -17.40 33.85
C ASP A 273 -27.36 -18.28 33.60
N LYS A 274 -26.61 -18.53 34.67
CA LYS A 274 -25.41 -19.38 34.63
C LYS A 274 -25.71 -20.83 34.24
N LYS A 275 -26.92 -21.33 34.51
CA LYS A 275 -27.30 -22.71 34.19
C LYS A 275 -27.43 -22.88 32.68
N LEU A 276 -28.08 -21.96 32.00
CA LEU A 276 -28.21 -21.98 30.54
C LEU A 276 -26.83 -21.90 29.86
N MET A 277 -25.93 -21.04 30.35
CA MET A 277 -24.56 -20.97 29.83
C MET A 277 -23.79 -22.29 30.07
N ALA A 278 -23.88 -22.86 31.27
CA ALA A 278 -23.24 -24.14 31.57
C ALA A 278 -23.75 -25.27 30.66
N MET A 279 -25.06 -25.28 30.36
CA MET A 279 -25.66 -26.21 29.43
C MET A 279 -25.04 -26.07 28.03
N PHE A 280 -24.95 -24.85 27.50
CA PHE A 280 -24.32 -24.61 26.20
C PHE A 280 -22.84 -25.03 26.18
N LEU A 281 -22.07 -24.72 27.21
CA LEU A 281 -20.64 -25.06 27.25
C LEU A 281 -20.38 -26.57 27.19
N GLU A 282 -21.25 -27.38 27.80
CA GLU A 282 -21.19 -28.84 27.67
C GLU A 282 -21.56 -29.31 26.26
N TYR A 283 -22.57 -28.71 25.61
CA TYR A 283 -22.86 -28.98 24.21
C TYR A 283 -21.70 -28.59 23.29
N ASN A 284 -21.12 -27.41 23.48
CA ASN A 284 -19.98 -26.93 22.69
C ASN A 284 -18.80 -27.89 22.79
N LYS A 285 -18.55 -28.46 23.97
CA LYS A 285 -17.53 -29.51 24.16
C LYS A 285 -17.86 -30.77 23.35
N ALA A 286 -19.09 -31.25 23.35
CA ALA A 286 -19.51 -32.41 22.56
C ALA A 286 -19.41 -32.14 21.05
N ILE A 287 -19.90 -30.99 20.59
CA ILE A 287 -19.82 -30.53 19.19
C ILE A 287 -18.36 -30.48 18.73
N ARG A 288 -17.47 -29.84 19.48
CA ARG A 288 -16.04 -29.80 19.16
C ARG A 288 -15.37 -31.16 19.08
N ASN A 289 -15.82 -32.12 19.87
CA ASN A 289 -15.22 -33.46 19.91
C ASN A 289 -15.73 -34.38 18.80
N TYR A 290 -16.98 -34.23 18.37
CA TYR A 290 -17.64 -35.19 17.50
C TYR A 290 -18.07 -34.63 16.15
N THR A 291 -18.39 -33.34 16.04
CA THR A 291 -18.89 -32.74 14.80
C THR A 291 -17.85 -31.89 14.09
N ARG A 292 -16.84 -31.37 14.80
CA ARG A 292 -15.80 -30.53 14.20
C ARG A 292 -14.74 -31.38 13.49
N PHE A 293 -14.59 -31.16 12.18
CA PHE A 293 -13.52 -31.73 11.34
C PHE A 293 -12.80 -30.58 10.65
N ASP A 294 -11.53 -30.37 11.00
CA ASP A 294 -10.80 -29.13 10.71
C ASP A 294 -11.58 -27.89 11.20
N ASP A 295 -11.96 -26.99 10.30
CA ASP A 295 -12.77 -25.80 10.59
C ASP A 295 -14.20 -25.90 10.04
N TRP A 296 -14.67 -27.13 9.76
CA TRP A 296 -16.05 -27.49 9.38
C TRP A 296 -16.79 -28.22 10.50
N TYR A 297 -18.12 -28.15 10.49
CA TYR A 297 -19.00 -28.86 11.43
C TYR A 297 -19.92 -29.81 10.67
N LEU A 298 -19.61 -31.10 10.69
CA LEU A 298 -20.33 -32.13 9.94
C LEU A 298 -21.47 -32.72 10.76
N TRP A 299 -22.47 -33.27 10.06
CA TRP A 299 -23.54 -34.02 10.69
C TRP A 299 -23.07 -35.43 11.06
N VAL A 300 -23.42 -35.86 12.28
CA VAL A 300 -23.01 -37.15 12.85
C VAL A 300 -24.16 -37.87 13.51
N GLN A 301 -24.04 -39.17 13.71
CA GLN A 301 -25.02 -39.93 14.48
C GLN A 301 -24.86 -39.63 15.98
N MET A 302 -25.95 -39.22 16.65
CA MET A 302 -25.90 -38.63 18.00
C MET A 302 -25.36 -39.54 19.12
N TYR A 303 -25.37 -40.86 18.96
CA TYR A 303 -24.90 -41.82 19.98
C TYR A 303 -23.47 -42.30 19.72
N LYS A 304 -22.98 -42.20 18.47
CA LYS A 304 -21.68 -42.75 18.06
C LYS A 304 -20.68 -41.69 17.58
N GLY A 305 -21.13 -40.50 17.20
CA GLY A 305 -20.28 -39.46 16.61
C GLY A 305 -19.74 -39.81 15.22
N THR A 306 -20.31 -40.82 14.55
CA THR A 306 -19.92 -41.18 13.18
C THR A 306 -20.55 -40.24 12.18
N VAL A 307 -19.76 -39.68 11.26
CA VAL A 307 -20.26 -38.80 10.18
C VAL A 307 -21.39 -39.47 9.42
N SER A 308 -22.55 -38.82 9.40
CA SER A 308 -23.72 -39.24 8.64
C SER A 308 -23.86 -38.45 7.34
N MET A 309 -23.58 -37.13 7.38
CA MET A 309 -23.58 -36.29 6.18
C MET A 309 -22.40 -35.31 6.20
N PRO A 310 -21.48 -35.37 5.22
CA PRO A 310 -20.35 -34.45 5.11
C PRO A 310 -20.73 -33.17 4.35
N VAL A 311 -21.81 -32.51 4.80
CA VAL A 311 -22.34 -31.30 4.16
C VAL A 311 -22.30 -30.11 5.11
N PHE A 312 -22.12 -28.92 4.55
CA PHE A 312 -22.39 -27.64 5.20
C PHE A 312 -23.76 -27.14 4.76
N GLN A 313 -24.59 -26.71 5.70
CA GLN A 313 -25.87 -26.07 5.41
C GLN A 313 -25.74 -24.56 5.60
N SER A 314 -26.34 -23.76 4.71
CA SER A 314 -26.28 -22.29 4.79
C SER A 314 -26.63 -21.73 6.18
N LEU A 315 -27.60 -22.36 6.86
CA LEU A 315 -28.05 -22.02 8.22
C LEU A 315 -26.97 -22.16 9.29
N GLU A 316 -25.97 -23.03 9.09
CA GLU A 316 -24.86 -23.23 10.04
C GLU A 316 -23.95 -22.00 10.13
N ALA A 317 -24.08 -21.05 9.19
CA ALA A 317 -23.31 -19.81 9.17
C ALA A 317 -23.58 -18.86 10.34
N TYR A 318 -24.55 -19.14 11.22
CA TYR A 318 -24.79 -18.40 12.48
C TYR A 318 -23.73 -18.73 13.55
N TRP A 319 -23.10 -19.91 13.45
CA TRP A 319 -22.24 -20.47 14.49
C TRP A 319 -21.02 -19.59 14.82
N PRO A 320 -20.32 -18.99 13.85
CA PRO A 320 -19.24 -18.03 14.15
C PRO A 320 -19.72 -16.83 14.98
N GLY A 321 -20.93 -16.32 14.73
CA GLY A 321 -21.55 -15.26 15.53
C GLY A 321 -21.78 -15.73 16.98
N LEU A 322 -22.25 -16.96 17.16
CA LEU A 322 -22.41 -17.56 18.50
C LEU A 322 -21.08 -17.77 19.23
N GLN A 323 -20.05 -18.25 18.52
CA GLN A 323 -18.69 -18.37 19.05
C GLN A 323 -18.12 -17.01 19.44
N THR A 324 -18.41 -15.96 18.67
CA THR A 324 -18.02 -14.59 18.99
C THR A 324 -18.67 -14.10 20.29
N LEU A 325 -19.97 -14.37 20.48
CA LEU A 325 -20.70 -13.99 21.69
C LEU A 325 -20.12 -14.57 22.98
N ILE A 326 -19.52 -15.77 22.91
CA ILE A 326 -18.86 -16.42 24.06
C ILE A 326 -17.36 -16.08 24.16
N GLY A 327 -16.83 -15.24 23.27
CA GLY A 327 -15.43 -14.81 23.25
C GLY A 327 -14.45 -15.75 22.54
N ASP A 328 -14.92 -16.73 21.78
CA ASP A 328 -14.07 -17.66 21.00
C ASP A 328 -13.75 -17.10 19.60
N ILE A 329 -13.08 -15.95 19.58
CA ILE A 329 -12.85 -15.14 18.36
C ILE A 329 -12.02 -15.88 17.30
N ASP A 330 -10.96 -16.57 17.70
CA ASP A 330 -10.05 -17.22 16.74
C ASP A 330 -10.73 -18.36 15.97
N ASN A 331 -11.54 -19.18 16.66
CA ASN A 331 -12.29 -20.24 15.99
C ASN A 331 -13.43 -19.67 15.16
N ALA A 332 -14.11 -18.63 15.65
CA ALA A 332 -15.14 -17.93 14.90
C ALA A 332 -14.59 -17.40 13.56
N MET A 333 -13.43 -16.72 13.57
CA MET A 333 -12.82 -16.19 12.35
C MET A 333 -12.43 -17.30 11.37
N ARG A 334 -11.81 -18.39 11.83
CA ARG A 334 -11.44 -19.53 10.96
C ARG A 334 -12.66 -20.16 10.27
N THR A 335 -13.70 -20.47 11.04
CA THR A 335 -14.94 -21.04 10.49
C THR A 335 -15.65 -20.05 9.57
N PHE A 336 -15.71 -18.77 9.94
CA PHE A 336 -16.29 -17.71 9.12
C PHE A 336 -15.60 -17.59 7.76
N LEU A 337 -14.26 -17.60 7.72
CA LEU A 337 -13.50 -17.50 6.46
C LEU A 337 -13.78 -18.69 5.53
N ASN A 338 -13.95 -19.90 6.05
CA ASN A 338 -14.39 -21.05 5.23
C ASN A 338 -15.76 -20.82 4.60
N TYR A 339 -16.73 -20.34 5.38
CA TYR A 339 -18.07 -20.06 4.87
C TYR A 339 -18.07 -18.88 3.89
N TYR A 340 -17.24 -17.87 4.12
CA TYR A 340 -17.06 -16.76 3.20
C TYR A 340 -16.48 -17.20 1.85
N THR A 341 -15.56 -18.16 1.83
CA THR A 341 -15.07 -18.77 0.57
C THR A 341 -16.21 -19.39 -0.24
N VAL A 342 -17.16 -20.06 0.42
CA VAL A 342 -18.36 -20.59 -0.27
C VAL A 342 -19.23 -19.46 -0.81
N TRP A 343 -19.40 -18.36 -0.06
CA TRP A 343 -20.11 -17.18 -0.56
C TRP A 343 -19.44 -16.61 -1.82
N LYS A 344 -18.12 -16.43 -1.81
CA LYS A 344 -17.35 -15.97 -2.97
C LYS A 344 -17.54 -16.90 -4.16
N GLN A 345 -17.52 -18.22 -3.95
CA GLN A 345 -17.68 -19.20 -5.02
C GLN A 345 -19.04 -19.07 -5.76
N PHE A 346 -20.14 -18.85 -5.04
CA PHE A 346 -21.49 -18.89 -5.63
C PHE A 346 -22.24 -17.56 -5.66
N GLY A 347 -21.69 -16.48 -5.09
CA GLY A 347 -22.38 -15.20 -4.87
C GLY A 347 -23.40 -15.21 -3.73
N GLY A 348 -23.39 -16.26 -2.90
CA GLY A 348 -24.31 -16.51 -1.81
C GLY A 348 -24.08 -17.91 -1.24
N LEU A 349 -24.65 -18.24 -0.09
CA LEU A 349 -24.51 -19.60 0.46
C LEU A 349 -25.55 -20.54 -0.18
N PRO A 350 -25.14 -21.57 -0.93
CA PRO A 350 -26.08 -22.60 -1.36
C PRO A 350 -26.68 -23.26 -0.11
N GLU A 351 -27.94 -23.68 -0.20
CA GLU A 351 -28.61 -24.27 0.96
C GLU A 351 -27.84 -25.49 1.49
N PHE A 352 -27.27 -26.31 0.60
CA PHE A 352 -26.40 -27.44 0.93
C PHE A 352 -25.12 -27.43 0.07
N TYR A 353 -23.98 -27.46 0.75
CA TYR A 353 -22.64 -27.58 0.15
C TYR A 353 -22.00 -28.91 0.55
N ASN A 354 -21.59 -29.71 -0.43
CA ASN A 354 -20.86 -30.95 -0.19
C ASN A 354 -19.38 -30.64 0.00
N ILE A 355 -18.89 -30.76 1.23
CA ILE A 355 -17.53 -30.35 1.60
C ILE A 355 -16.46 -31.19 0.87
N PRO A 356 -16.55 -32.54 0.82
CA PRO A 356 -15.58 -33.34 0.05
C PRO A 356 -15.54 -33.04 -1.45
N GLN A 357 -16.68 -32.71 -2.05
CA GLN A 357 -16.79 -32.45 -3.49
C GLN A 357 -16.55 -30.99 -3.87
N GLY A 358 -16.58 -30.08 -2.90
CA GLY A 358 -16.47 -28.64 -3.11
C GLY A 358 -17.56 -28.03 -4.00
N TYR A 359 -18.74 -28.65 -4.04
CA TYR A 359 -19.85 -28.29 -4.91
C TYR A 359 -21.20 -28.37 -4.20
N THR A 360 -22.25 -27.84 -4.82
CA THR A 360 -23.62 -27.88 -4.30
C THR A 360 -24.23 -29.27 -4.36
N VAL A 361 -25.25 -29.50 -3.53
CA VAL A 361 -26.06 -30.74 -3.57
C VAL A 361 -27.26 -30.53 -4.51
N GLU A 362 -27.55 -31.53 -5.36
CA GLU A 362 -28.64 -31.48 -6.33
C GLU A 362 -29.99 -31.12 -5.66
N LYS A 363 -30.74 -30.19 -6.26
CA LYS A 363 -32.01 -29.60 -5.79
C LYS A 363 -31.90 -28.74 -4.52
N ARG A 364 -30.69 -28.47 -4.03
CA ARG A 364 -30.40 -27.64 -2.85
C ARG A 364 -29.32 -26.60 -3.15
N GLU A 365 -29.17 -26.21 -4.41
CA GLU A 365 -28.14 -25.30 -4.91
C GLU A 365 -28.49 -23.82 -4.67
N GLY A 366 -29.77 -23.50 -4.48
CA GLY A 366 -30.22 -22.12 -4.40
C GLY A 366 -29.85 -21.42 -3.10
N TYR A 367 -29.65 -20.10 -3.18
CA TYR A 367 -29.52 -19.21 -2.02
C TYR A 367 -30.84 -18.49 -1.78
N PRO A 368 -31.55 -18.79 -0.67
CA PRO A 368 -32.84 -18.19 -0.37
C PRO A 368 -32.74 -16.93 0.49
N LEU A 369 -31.71 -16.10 0.27
CA LEU A 369 -31.52 -14.81 0.98
C LEU A 369 -31.29 -14.97 2.51
N ARG A 370 -30.56 -16.03 2.88
CA ARG A 370 -30.18 -16.40 4.25
C ARG A 370 -29.29 -15.32 4.92
N PRO A 371 -29.64 -14.79 6.11
CA PRO A 371 -28.87 -13.74 6.79
C PRO A 371 -27.67 -14.21 7.62
N GLU A 372 -27.53 -15.52 7.88
CA GLU A 372 -26.72 -16.05 8.97
C GLU A 372 -25.22 -15.70 8.86
N LEU A 373 -24.66 -15.70 7.65
CA LEU A 373 -23.26 -15.30 7.45
C LEU A 373 -23.05 -13.80 7.71
N ILE A 374 -24.01 -12.96 7.29
CA ILE A 374 -23.97 -11.50 7.51
C ILE A 374 -24.11 -11.20 9.01
N GLU A 375 -24.95 -11.94 9.72
CA GLU A 375 -25.07 -11.85 11.19
C GLU A 375 -23.74 -12.16 11.88
N SER A 376 -23.10 -13.27 11.51
CA SER A 376 -21.79 -13.65 12.04
C SER A 376 -20.71 -12.59 11.77
N ALA A 377 -20.72 -12.00 10.58
CA ALA A 377 -19.82 -10.91 10.22
C ALA A 377 -20.02 -9.68 11.10
N MET A 378 -21.28 -9.32 11.37
CA MET A 378 -21.63 -8.20 12.25
C MET A 378 -21.11 -8.42 13.66
N TYR A 379 -21.31 -9.61 14.25
CA TYR A 379 -20.77 -9.91 15.57
C TYR A 379 -19.25 -9.85 15.61
N LEU A 380 -18.58 -10.51 14.65
CA LEU A 380 -17.12 -10.49 14.55
C LEU A 380 -16.59 -9.06 14.41
N TYR A 381 -17.21 -8.24 13.56
CA TYR A 381 -16.74 -6.88 13.29
C TYR A 381 -16.87 -6.00 14.52
N ARG A 382 -17.96 -6.15 15.27
CA ARG A 382 -18.14 -5.46 16.55
C ARG A 382 -17.12 -5.89 17.61
N ALA A 383 -16.63 -7.13 17.53
CA ALA A 383 -15.63 -7.65 18.47
C ALA A 383 -14.19 -7.28 18.08
N THR A 384 -13.87 -7.20 16.78
CA THR A 384 -12.48 -7.09 16.30
C THR A 384 -12.15 -5.77 15.60
N GLY A 385 -13.13 -5.11 14.97
CA GLY A 385 -12.89 -3.97 14.06
C GLY A 385 -12.18 -4.35 12.75
N ASP A 386 -12.08 -5.63 12.43
CA ASP A 386 -11.34 -6.13 11.25
C ASP A 386 -12.01 -5.69 9.93
N PRO A 387 -11.33 -4.92 9.07
CA PRO A 387 -11.91 -4.41 7.82
C PRO A 387 -12.29 -5.52 6.83
N THR A 388 -11.72 -6.73 6.92
CA THR A 388 -12.07 -7.88 6.07
C THR A 388 -13.56 -8.24 6.18
N LEU A 389 -14.17 -8.00 7.34
CA LEU A 389 -15.58 -8.27 7.58
C LEU A 389 -16.50 -7.26 6.87
N LEU A 390 -16.01 -6.05 6.62
CA LEU A 390 -16.69 -5.07 5.78
C LEU A 390 -16.59 -5.42 4.29
N GLU A 391 -15.53 -6.13 3.87
CA GLU A 391 -15.44 -6.68 2.52
C GLU A 391 -16.56 -7.68 2.24
N LEU A 392 -16.85 -8.60 3.18
CA LEU A 392 -18.05 -9.44 3.06
C LEU A 392 -19.31 -8.58 2.96
N GLY A 393 -19.44 -7.52 3.79
CA GLY A 393 -20.60 -6.63 3.73
C GLY A 393 -20.81 -6.02 2.34
N ARG A 394 -19.73 -5.55 1.71
CA ARG A 394 -19.72 -5.12 0.30
C ARG A 394 -20.14 -6.25 -0.64
N ASP A 395 -19.48 -7.41 -0.56
CA ASP A 395 -19.71 -8.53 -1.48
C ASP A 395 -21.14 -9.07 -1.36
N ALA A 396 -21.72 -9.02 -0.16
CA ALA A 396 -23.11 -9.39 0.07
C ALA A 396 -24.10 -8.42 -0.56
N VAL A 397 -23.89 -7.10 -0.40
CA VAL A 397 -24.71 -6.07 -1.07
C VAL A 397 -24.66 -6.24 -2.58
N GLU A 398 -23.45 -6.38 -3.12
CA GLU A 398 -23.21 -6.50 -4.55
C GLU A 398 -23.82 -7.76 -5.14
N SER A 399 -23.62 -8.91 -4.51
CA SER A 399 -24.17 -10.18 -5.00
C SER A 399 -25.69 -10.23 -4.88
N ILE A 400 -26.29 -9.80 -3.76
CA ILE A 400 -27.75 -9.78 -3.60
C ILE A 400 -28.38 -8.82 -4.62
N GLU A 401 -27.80 -7.63 -4.82
CA GLU A 401 -28.33 -6.66 -5.79
C GLU A 401 -28.22 -7.16 -7.23
N LYS A 402 -27.08 -7.73 -7.62
CA LYS A 402 -26.84 -8.13 -9.01
C LYS A 402 -27.51 -9.46 -9.38
N ILE A 403 -27.55 -10.41 -8.44
CA ILE A 403 -28.02 -11.77 -8.70
C ILE A 403 -29.51 -11.88 -8.39
N SER A 404 -29.96 -11.41 -7.22
CA SER A 404 -31.31 -11.69 -6.70
C SER A 404 -32.37 -10.64 -7.00
N LYS A 405 -32.01 -9.40 -7.34
CA LYS A 405 -32.98 -8.30 -7.55
C LYS A 405 -33.85 -8.52 -8.79
N VAL A 406 -35.16 -8.61 -8.61
CA VAL A 406 -36.18 -8.71 -9.67
C VAL A 406 -37.09 -7.49 -9.64
N GLU A 407 -38.05 -7.41 -10.57
CA GLU A 407 -38.99 -6.29 -10.68
C GLU A 407 -39.71 -6.02 -9.35
N CYS A 408 -40.31 -7.06 -8.76
CA CYS A 408 -41.09 -6.94 -7.52
C CYS A 408 -40.31 -7.43 -6.29
N GLY A 409 -39.07 -6.97 -6.08
CA GLY A 409 -38.27 -7.31 -4.88
C GLY A 409 -37.03 -8.17 -5.16
N PHE A 410 -36.74 -9.16 -4.30
CA PHE A 410 -35.56 -10.04 -4.41
C PHE A 410 -35.93 -11.51 -4.35
N ALA A 411 -35.50 -12.31 -5.33
CA ALA A 411 -35.83 -13.73 -5.41
C ALA A 411 -34.71 -14.63 -4.88
N THR A 412 -35.09 -15.83 -4.41
CA THR A 412 -34.15 -16.95 -4.27
C THR A 412 -33.45 -17.18 -5.61
N PHE A 413 -32.12 -17.15 -5.64
CA PHE A 413 -31.39 -17.47 -6.86
C PHE A 413 -31.01 -18.94 -6.90
N THR A 414 -31.00 -19.52 -8.10
CA THR A 414 -30.54 -20.89 -8.42
C THR A 414 -29.49 -20.83 -9.53
N GLU A 415 -28.80 -21.94 -9.82
CA GLU A 415 -27.84 -22.00 -10.94
C GLU A 415 -28.49 -21.71 -12.30
N THR A 416 -29.75 -22.16 -12.50
CA THR A 416 -30.54 -21.82 -13.69
C THR A 416 -30.81 -20.32 -13.79
N PHE A 417 -31.18 -19.68 -12.68
CA PHE A 417 -31.41 -18.25 -12.63
C PHE A 417 -30.11 -17.45 -12.83
N LEU A 418 -28.97 -17.93 -12.32
CA LEU A 418 -27.66 -17.33 -12.57
C LEU A 418 -27.31 -17.32 -14.07
N THR A 419 -27.70 -18.35 -14.81
CA THR A 419 -27.51 -18.43 -16.27
C THR A 419 -28.40 -17.42 -17.03
N GLU A 420 -29.63 -17.21 -16.58
CA GLU A 420 -30.50 -16.17 -17.13
C GLU A 420 -29.96 -14.77 -16.82
N ARG A 421 -29.46 -14.57 -15.60
CA ARG A 421 -28.87 -13.31 -15.14
C ARG A 421 -27.58 -12.95 -15.85
N ASP A 422 -26.71 -13.92 -16.07
CA ASP A 422 -25.51 -13.76 -16.89
C ASP A 422 -25.86 -13.26 -18.30
N LYS A 423 -26.88 -13.86 -18.94
CA LYS A 423 -27.36 -13.41 -20.26
C LYS A 423 -27.94 -12.00 -20.24
N GLN A 424 -28.78 -11.69 -19.23
CA GLN A 424 -29.41 -10.37 -19.11
C GLN A 424 -28.39 -9.27 -18.81
N SER A 425 -27.42 -9.55 -17.94
CA SER A 425 -26.42 -8.61 -17.45
C SER A 425 -25.13 -8.61 -18.28
N LYS A 426 -25.04 -9.51 -19.27
CA LYS A 426 -23.91 -9.69 -20.20
C LYS A 426 -22.58 -9.98 -19.50
N TRP A 427 -22.55 -10.86 -18.50
CA TRP A 427 -21.31 -11.23 -17.79
C TRP A 427 -20.44 -12.26 -18.52
N SER A 428 -20.76 -12.54 -19.78
CA SER A 428 -19.96 -13.38 -20.68
C SER A 428 -19.73 -14.82 -20.20
N GLY A 429 -20.56 -15.34 -19.29
CA GLY A 429 -20.43 -16.68 -18.73
C GLY A 429 -19.34 -16.82 -17.66
N ILE A 430 -18.76 -15.72 -17.17
CA ILE A 430 -17.67 -15.74 -16.18
C ILE A 430 -18.05 -16.50 -14.90
N PRO A 431 -19.24 -16.29 -14.28
CA PRO A 431 -19.60 -17.05 -13.09
C PRO A 431 -19.63 -18.55 -13.33
N GLN A 432 -20.17 -19.00 -14.47
CA GLN A 432 -20.24 -20.43 -14.82
C GLN A 432 -18.86 -21.02 -15.10
N LEU A 433 -17.96 -20.27 -15.75
CA LEU A 433 -16.58 -20.69 -15.95
C LEU A 433 -15.84 -20.81 -14.62
N LEU A 434 -16.05 -19.87 -13.69
CA LEU A 434 -15.48 -19.95 -12.35
C LEU A 434 -16.00 -21.16 -11.58
N LEU A 435 -17.32 -21.43 -11.61
CA LEU A 435 -17.89 -22.64 -10.98
C LEU A 435 -17.27 -23.94 -11.50
N LYS A 436 -17.05 -24.03 -12.82
CA LYS A 436 -16.32 -25.14 -13.42
C LYS A 436 -14.85 -25.17 -12.99
N LEU A 437 -14.20 -24.02 -12.89
CA LEU A 437 -12.82 -23.94 -12.42
C LEU A 437 -12.69 -24.41 -10.97
N TYR A 438 -13.60 -24.01 -10.08
CA TYR A 438 -13.66 -24.52 -8.71
C TYR A 438 -13.78 -26.05 -8.69
N ALA A 439 -14.75 -26.62 -9.39
CA ALA A 439 -14.97 -28.07 -9.43
C ALA A 439 -13.78 -28.86 -10.02
N THR A 440 -13.12 -28.30 -11.04
CA THR A 440 -11.96 -28.93 -11.68
C THR A 440 -10.65 -28.66 -10.95
N SER A 441 -10.65 -27.75 -9.98
CA SER A 441 -9.47 -27.41 -9.21
C SER A 441 -9.28 -28.29 -7.96
N HIS A 442 -10.06 -29.32 -7.65
CA HIS A 442 -9.86 -30.11 -6.40
C HIS A 442 -8.57 -30.96 -6.36
N LEU A 443 -8.17 -31.43 -5.17
CA LEU A 443 -6.92 -32.16 -4.85
C LEU A 443 -6.62 -33.40 -5.72
N HIS A 444 -7.60 -33.91 -6.47
CA HIS A 444 -7.49 -35.11 -7.31
C HIS A 444 -7.79 -34.87 -8.79
N SER A 445 -8.01 -33.62 -9.19
CA SER A 445 -8.46 -33.28 -10.53
C SER A 445 -7.28 -33.10 -11.51
N ASP A 446 -7.54 -33.31 -12.80
CA ASP A 446 -6.57 -33.12 -13.88
C ASP A 446 -6.40 -31.63 -14.20
N PHE A 447 -5.19 -31.09 -13.99
CA PHE A 447 -4.87 -29.69 -14.31
C PHE A 447 -5.05 -29.32 -15.79
N THR A 448 -5.18 -30.30 -16.69
CA THR A 448 -5.47 -30.06 -18.10
C THR A 448 -6.83 -29.37 -18.28
N GLU A 449 -7.84 -29.75 -17.49
CA GLU A 449 -9.17 -29.16 -17.56
C GLU A 449 -9.16 -27.73 -16.98
N CYS A 450 -8.46 -27.52 -15.86
CA CYS A 450 -8.19 -26.19 -15.30
C CYS A 450 -7.57 -25.27 -16.35
N GLN A 451 -6.53 -25.74 -17.06
CA GLN A 451 -5.85 -24.95 -18.06
C GLN A 451 -6.75 -24.58 -19.25
N ASN A 452 -7.64 -25.47 -19.69
CA ASN A 452 -8.60 -25.17 -20.75
C ASN A 452 -9.58 -24.07 -20.32
N ILE A 453 -10.08 -24.14 -19.08
CA ILE A 453 -10.99 -23.12 -18.53
C ILE A 453 -10.27 -21.77 -18.39
N LEU A 454 -9.03 -21.75 -17.90
CA LEU A 454 -8.23 -20.51 -17.80
C LEU A 454 -7.99 -19.87 -19.17
N LYS A 455 -7.82 -20.66 -20.23
CA LYS A 455 -7.72 -20.17 -21.62
C LYS A 455 -9.02 -19.60 -22.15
N GLU A 456 -10.18 -20.05 -21.66
CA GLU A 456 -11.47 -19.45 -21.98
C GLU A 456 -11.68 -18.13 -21.21
N ILE A 457 -11.23 -18.06 -19.94
CA ILE A 457 -11.37 -16.88 -19.09
C ILE A 457 -10.41 -15.75 -19.52
N SER A 458 -9.15 -16.07 -19.83
CA SER A 458 -8.09 -15.08 -20.08
C SER A 458 -8.46 -14.01 -21.13
N PRO A 459 -9.04 -14.34 -22.30
CA PRO A 459 -9.48 -13.35 -23.29
C PRO A 459 -10.63 -12.45 -22.83
N LEU A 460 -11.47 -12.91 -21.89
CA LEU A 460 -12.59 -12.11 -21.35
C LEU A 460 -12.11 -11.01 -20.40
N LEU A 461 -10.87 -11.14 -19.89
CA LEU A 461 -10.27 -10.28 -18.86
C LEU A 461 -9.06 -9.48 -19.34
N SER A 462 -8.42 -9.85 -20.46
CA SER A 462 -7.19 -9.21 -20.96
C SER A 462 -7.39 -7.72 -21.30
N MET A 463 -6.79 -6.83 -20.48
CA MET A 463 -7.07 -5.37 -20.35
C MET A 463 -8.55 -5.02 -20.56
N GLU A 464 -9.37 -5.94 -20.08
CA GLU A 464 -10.80 -6.10 -20.25
C GLU A 464 -11.41 -5.44 -21.49
N ALA A 465 -11.20 -5.96 -22.71
CA ALA A 465 -11.94 -5.43 -23.85
C ALA A 465 -11.82 -3.88 -23.96
N MET A 466 -10.68 -3.30 -23.56
CA MET A 466 -10.24 -1.95 -23.91
C MET A 466 -9.71 -1.98 -25.34
N ALA A 467 -10.42 -1.48 -26.34
CA ALA A 467 -11.67 -0.73 -26.32
C ALA A 467 -12.75 -1.54 -27.05
N PHE A 468 -13.89 -1.77 -26.43
CA PHE A 468 -15.15 -1.95 -27.14
C PHE A 468 -15.36 -0.65 -27.94
N VAL A 469 -14.82 -0.59 -29.16
CA VAL A 469 -14.97 0.47 -30.15
C VAL A 469 -14.18 1.77 -29.89
N THR A 470 -13.44 2.24 -30.89
CA THR A 470 -12.98 3.64 -31.07
C THR A 470 -14.13 4.66 -31.21
N GLU A 471 -15.36 4.29 -30.84
CA GLU A 471 -16.62 5.04 -30.88
C GLU A 471 -17.20 4.92 -29.46
N GLU A 472 -17.54 5.94 -28.68
CA GLU A 472 -17.94 7.29 -28.98
C GLU A 472 -17.44 8.20 -27.86
N ARG A 473 -17.00 9.41 -28.25
CA ARG A 473 -16.80 10.52 -27.30
C ARG A 473 -18.11 10.82 -26.56
N LYS A 474 -18.25 10.39 -25.30
CA LYS A 474 -19.07 11.09 -24.30
C LYS A 474 -18.40 11.11 -22.93
N LEU A 475 -18.53 12.27 -22.29
CA LEU A 475 -18.00 12.64 -20.98
C LEU A 475 -18.62 11.80 -19.84
N THR A 476 -17.74 11.46 -18.88
CA THR A 476 -17.98 11.25 -17.44
C THR A 476 -19.14 10.33 -17.02
N GLN A 477 -18.81 9.08 -16.72
CA GLN A 477 -19.31 8.30 -15.58
C GLN A 477 -18.32 7.16 -15.29
N GLU A 478 -18.09 6.84 -14.01
CA GLU A 478 -17.15 5.84 -13.48
C GLU A 478 -16.94 4.63 -14.40
N THR A 479 -15.74 4.46 -14.96
CA THR A 479 -15.42 3.32 -15.83
C THR A 479 -15.27 2.04 -15.00
N THR A 480 -16.39 1.43 -14.63
CA THR A 480 -16.41 0.06 -14.08
C THR A 480 -16.06 -0.93 -15.18
N TYR A 481 -15.02 -1.72 -14.95
CA TYR A 481 -14.63 -2.87 -15.77
C TYR A 481 -15.44 -4.11 -15.32
N PRO A 482 -16.59 -4.43 -15.97
CA PRO A 482 -17.56 -5.37 -15.41
C PRO A 482 -17.07 -6.82 -15.33
N ASN A 483 -16.24 -7.30 -16.26
CA ASN A 483 -15.84 -8.71 -16.30
C ASN A 483 -14.79 -9.05 -15.23
N THR A 484 -13.78 -8.21 -15.05
CA THR A 484 -12.75 -8.30 -14.00
C THR A 484 -13.37 -8.08 -12.62
N TYR A 485 -14.32 -7.15 -12.51
CA TYR A 485 -15.12 -6.99 -11.30
C TYR A 485 -15.93 -8.24 -10.96
N ILE A 486 -16.65 -8.81 -11.94
CA ILE A 486 -17.46 -10.03 -11.72
C ILE A 486 -16.55 -11.22 -11.43
N PHE A 487 -15.39 -11.31 -12.09
CA PHE A 487 -14.39 -12.34 -11.79
C PHE A 487 -13.91 -12.26 -10.33
N ASP A 488 -13.60 -11.07 -9.82
CA ASP A 488 -13.23 -10.86 -8.41
C ASP A 488 -14.40 -11.10 -7.43
N LEU A 489 -15.62 -10.65 -7.79
CA LEU A 489 -16.83 -10.84 -6.97
C LEU A 489 -17.07 -12.33 -6.70
N PHE A 490 -16.90 -13.17 -7.73
CA PHE A 490 -17.04 -14.63 -7.62
C PHE A 490 -15.75 -15.35 -7.15
N GLY A 491 -14.82 -14.61 -6.52
CA GLY A 491 -13.62 -15.17 -5.87
C GLY A 491 -12.52 -15.64 -6.82
N GLY A 492 -12.55 -15.23 -8.09
CA GLY A 492 -11.58 -15.67 -9.08
C GLY A 492 -10.13 -15.33 -8.72
N VAL A 493 -9.88 -14.15 -8.13
CA VAL A 493 -8.53 -13.75 -7.67
C VAL A 493 -8.00 -14.70 -6.60
N ASP A 494 -8.80 -14.99 -5.57
CA ASP A 494 -8.42 -15.87 -4.47
C ASP A 494 -8.18 -17.30 -4.96
N LEU A 495 -9.05 -17.80 -5.84
CA LEU A 495 -8.89 -19.12 -6.46
C LEU A 495 -7.60 -19.22 -7.28
N LEU A 496 -7.23 -18.18 -8.04
CA LEU A 496 -5.97 -18.19 -8.79
C LEU A 496 -4.73 -18.18 -7.88
N VAL A 497 -4.78 -17.42 -6.78
CA VAL A 497 -3.71 -17.42 -5.77
C VAL A 497 -3.59 -18.81 -5.15
N GLU A 498 -4.70 -19.45 -4.78
CA GLU A 498 -4.72 -20.81 -4.24
C GLU A 498 -4.15 -21.82 -5.24
N ILE A 499 -4.62 -21.78 -6.50
CA ILE A 499 -4.12 -22.64 -7.58
C ILE A 499 -2.60 -22.47 -7.72
N LEU A 500 -2.10 -21.23 -7.79
CA LEU A 500 -0.67 -20.93 -7.94
C LEU A 500 0.16 -21.42 -6.74
N MET A 501 -0.29 -21.15 -5.52
CA MET A 501 0.45 -21.43 -4.29
C MET A 501 0.35 -22.89 -3.81
N ARG A 502 -0.44 -23.73 -4.49
CA ARG A 502 -0.67 -25.10 -4.05
C ARG A 502 0.64 -25.88 -3.86
N PRO A 503 0.78 -26.62 -2.74
CA PRO A 503 1.92 -27.49 -2.54
C PRO A 503 2.05 -28.46 -3.72
N THR A 504 3.27 -28.72 -4.19
CA THR A 504 3.52 -29.79 -5.14
C THR A 504 3.30 -31.13 -4.44
N ILE A 505 2.04 -31.58 -4.35
CA ILE A 505 1.70 -32.83 -3.66
C ILE A 505 2.22 -34.00 -4.51
N SER A 506 3.02 -34.86 -3.89
CA SER A 506 3.42 -36.12 -4.49
C SER A 506 2.41 -37.19 -4.12
N ILE A 507 1.54 -37.54 -5.06
CA ILE A 507 0.69 -38.72 -4.95
C ILE A 507 1.35 -39.81 -5.79
N ARG A 508 1.72 -40.95 -5.17
CA ARG A 508 2.36 -42.11 -5.84
C ARG A 508 3.68 -41.81 -6.57
N GLY A 509 4.49 -40.88 -6.08
CA GLY A 509 5.84 -40.62 -6.63
C GLY A 509 5.88 -39.79 -7.92
N GLN A 510 4.74 -39.34 -8.46
CA GLN A 510 4.69 -38.27 -9.46
C GLN A 510 4.44 -36.93 -8.76
N LYS A 511 5.35 -35.97 -8.95
CA LYS A 511 5.11 -34.57 -8.60
C LYS A 511 4.21 -33.98 -9.68
N LEU A 512 2.93 -33.75 -9.37
CA LEU A 512 2.06 -32.91 -10.21
C LEU A 512 2.50 -31.47 -10.02
N LYS A 513 3.38 -30.99 -10.93
CA LYS A 513 3.81 -29.60 -10.99
C LYS A 513 2.88 -28.87 -11.95
N ILE A 514 2.33 -27.72 -11.53
CA ILE A 514 1.65 -26.80 -12.46
C ILE A 514 2.60 -26.48 -13.62
N SER A 515 2.06 -26.53 -14.84
CA SER A 515 2.85 -26.23 -16.04
C SER A 515 3.18 -24.73 -16.08
N ASP A 516 4.35 -24.37 -16.61
CA ASP A 516 4.74 -22.97 -16.75
C ASP A 516 3.73 -22.16 -17.58
N GLU A 517 3.03 -22.81 -18.52
CA GLU A 517 1.99 -22.16 -19.32
C GLU A 517 0.74 -21.84 -18.49
N MET A 518 0.31 -22.77 -17.63
CA MET A 518 -0.81 -22.52 -16.71
C MET A 518 -0.47 -21.44 -15.68
N SER A 519 0.75 -21.45 -15.12
CA SER A 519 1.20 -20.37 -14.23
C SER A 519 1.17 -19.00 -14.93
N LYS A 520 1.60 -18.96 -16.20
CA LYS A 520 1.57 -17.75 -17.03
C LYS A 520 0.13 -17.26 -17.26
N ASP A 521 -0.81 -18.16 -17.56
CA ASP A 521 -2.22 -17.83 -17.72
C ASP A 521 -2.81 -17.22 -16.42
N CYS A 522 -2.55 -17.85 -15.27
CA CYS A 522 -2.97 -17.32 -13.96
C CYS A 522 -2.38 -15.94 -13.67
N LEU A 523 -1.07 -15.76 -13.86
CA LEU A 523 -0.38 -14.48 -13.62
C LEU A 523 -0.91 -13.37 -14.53
N SER A 524 -1.22 -13.69 -15.78
CA SER A 524 -1.82 -12.75 -16.73
C SER A 524 -3.21 -12.30 -16.27
N ILE A 525 -4.06 -13.23 -15.84
CA ILE A 525 -5.40 -12.89 -15.33
C ILE A 525 -5.29 -12.04 -14.05
N LEU A 526 -4.42 -12.42 -13.11
CA LEU A 526 -4.18 -11.66 -11.88
C LEU A 526 -3.72 -10.25 -12.18
N TYR A 527 -2.75 -10.07 -13.08
CA TYR A 527 -2.25 -8.76 -13.51
C TYR A 527 -3.39 -7.89 -14.07
N ASN A 528 -4.18 -8.40 -15.02
CA ASN A 528 -5.29 -7.65 -15.60
C ASN A 528 -6.33 -7.24 -14.55
N THR A 529 -6.61 -8.14 -13.59
CA THR A 529 -7.57 -7.85 -12.51
C THR A 529 -7.02 -6.80 -11.54
N CYS A 530 -5.71 -6.82 -11.24
CA CYS A 530 -5.04 -5.78 -10.44
C CYS A 530 -5.12 -4.39 -11.08
N VAL A 531 -4.99 -4.33 -12.40
CA VAL A 531 -5.04 -3.07 -13.15
C VAL A 531 -6.47 -2.54 -13.26
N CYS A 532 -7.45 -3.40 -13.52
CA CYS A 532 -8.82 -3.00 -13.85
C CYS A 532 -9.77 -2.93 -12.64
N THR A 533 -9.48 -3.63 -11.54
CA THR A 533 -10.38 -3.70 -10.38
C THR A 533 -9.74 -3.07 -9.15
N GLU A 534 -10.38 -2.01 -8.65
CA GLU A 534 -9.92 -1.29 -7.46
C GLU A 534 -9.82 -2.20 -6.23
N GLY A 535 -8.77 -1.99 -5.43
CA GLY A 535 -8.53 -2.72 -4.19
C GLY A 535 -7.88 -4.10 -4.34
N VAL A 536 -7.91 -4.72 -5.52
CA VAL A 536 -7.32 -6.07 -5.74
C VAL A 536 -5.81 -6.08 -5.46
N THR A 537 -5.06 -5.16 -6.08
CA THR A 537 -3.59 -5.05 -5.90
C THR A 537 -3.22 -4.88 -4.44
N LYS A 538 -4.03 -4.12 -3.68
CA LYS A 538 -3.82 -3.88 -2.26
C LYS A 538 -4.07 -5.13 -1.42
N ARG A 539 -5.17 -5.86 -1.66
CA ARG A 539 -5.44 -7.14 -0.98
C ARG A 539 -4.33 -8.16 -1.25
N LEU A 540 -3.81 -8.22 -2.48
CA LEU A 540 -2.66 -9.07 -2.80
C LEU A 540 -1.37 -8.61 -2.10
N ALA A 541 -1.16 -7.29 -1.96
CA ALA A 541 0.00 -6.75 -1.25
C ALA A 541 0.01 -7.08 0.25
N GLU A 542 -1.15 -7.27 0.87
CA GLU A 542 -1.30 -7.68 2.27
C GLU A 542 -0.96 -9.18 2.48
N LYS A 543 -1.04 -10.00 1.43
CA LYS A 543 -0.68 -11.44 1.47
C LYS A 543 0.84 -11.64 1.32
N ASN A 544 1.62 -11.41 2.38
CA ASN A 544 3.09 -11.54 2.38
C ASN A 544 3.60 -12.86 1.78
N ASP A 545 2.99 -13.99 2.17
CA ASP A 545 3.39 -15.31 1.67
C ASP A 545 3.24 -15.45 0.16
N PHE A 546 2.19 -14.83 -0.41
CA PHE A 546 1.97 -14.81 -1.85
C PHE A 546 3.04 -13.97 -2.55
N VAL A 547 3.37 -12.79 -2.03
CA VAL A 547 4.39 -11.94 -2.66
C VAL A 547 5.77 -12.59 -2.62
N ILE A 548 6.14 -13.26 -1.51
CA ILE A 548 7.38 -14.05 -1.44
C ILE A 548 7.33 -15.23 -2.42
N PHE A 549 6.19 -15.90 -2.53
CA PHE A 549 6.00 -17.00 -3.48
C PHE A 549 6.20 -16.55 -4.94
N LEU A 550 5.76 -15.34 -5.33
CA LEU A 550 5.96 -14.81 -6.69
C LEU A 550 7.44 -14.80 -7.10
N PHE A 551 8.38 -14.48 -6.20
CA PHE A 551 9.81 -14.53 -6.52
C PHE A 551 10.26 -15.94 -6.96
N THR A 552 9.65 -17.00 -6.46
CA THR A 552 9.98 -18.38 -6.87
C THR A 552 9.59 -18.67 -8.33
N LEU A 553 8.51 -18.04 -8.82
CA LEU A 553 8.04 -18.16 -10.20
C LEU A 553 8.95 -17.43 -11.20
N MET A 554 9.81 -16.51 -10.73
CA MET A 554 10.82 -15.86 -11.58
C MET A 554 11.93 -16.83 -12.05
N THR A 555 11.98 -18.06 -11.54
CA THR A 555 12.95 -19.07 -12.01
C THR A 555 12.69 -19.49 -13.47
N SER A 556 11.43 -19.51 -13.91
CA SER A 556 11.09 -19.88 -15.29
C SER A 556 11.10 -18.65 -16.20
N LYS A 557 11.77 -18.80 -17.35
CA LYS A 557 11.79 -17.76 -18.39
C LYS A 557 10.40 -17.44 -18.95
N LYS A 558 9.48 -18.41 -18.94
CA LYS A 558 8.13 -18.26 -19.49
C LYS A 558 7.20 -17.40 -18.63
N THR A 559 7.42 -17.39 -17.32
CA THR A 559 6.60 -16.66 -16.33
C THR A 559 7.28 -15.40 -15.82
N PHE A 560 8.58 -15.23 -16.10
CA PHE A 560 9.42 -14.18 -15.51
C PHE A 560 8.82 -12.78 -15.64
N LEU A 561 8.43 -12.37 -16.84
CA LEU A 561 8.02 -10.99 -17.11
C LEU A 561 6.67 -10.66 -16.46
N GLN A 562 5.70 -11.57 -16.55
CA GLN A 562 4.39 -11.41 -15.90
C GLN A 562 4.56 -11.35 -14.37
N THR A 563 5.41 -12.23 -13.83
CA THR A 563 5.72 -12.26 -12.40
C THR A 563 6.38 -10.96 -11.96
N ALA A 564 7.39 -10.48 -12.69
CA ALA A 564 8.13 -9.28 -12.33
C ALA A 564 7.23 -8.04 -12.34
N THR A 565 6.36 -7.92 -13.34
CA THR A 565 5.41 -6.81 -13.48
C THR A 565 4.38 -6.83 -12.36
N LEU A 566 3.82 -8.02 -12.03
CA LEU A 566 2.87 -8.15 -10.92
C LEU A 566 3.51 -7.80 -9.57
N ILE A 567 4.76 -8.23 -9.33
CA ILE A 567 5.51 -7.85 -8.12
C ILE A 567 5.70 -6.34 -8.05
N GLU A 568 6.07 -5.69 -9.15
CA GLU A 568 6.28 -4.24 -9.20
C GLU A 568 5.01 -3.45 -8.84
N ASP A 569 3.86 -3.81 -9.42
CA ASP A 569 2.58 -3.16 -9.11
C ASP A 569 2.16 -3.39 -7.65
N ILE A 570 2.32 -4.63 -7.15
CA ILE A 570 2.05 -4.96 -5.74
C ILE A 570 2.95 -4.13 -4.81
N LEU A 571 4.25 -4.03 -5.11
CA LEU A 571 5.19 -3.25 -4.33
C LEU A 571 4.91 -1.75 -4.39
N GLY A 572 4.32 -1.26 -5.50
CA GLY A 572 3.93 0.14 -5.66
C GLY A 572 2.86 0.60 -4.65
N VAL A 573 1.99 -0.30 -4.19
CA VAL A 573 0.95 -0.02 -3.18
C VAL A 573 1.29 -0.56 -1.79
N LYS A 574 2.34 -1.38 -1.66
CA LYS A 574 2.74 -1.99 -0.40
C LYS A 574 3.44 -0.98 0.50
N LYS A 575 2.96 -0.86 1.74
CA LYS A 575 3.51 0.09 2.73
C LYS A 575 4.79 -0.40 3.38
N GLU A 576 4.86 -1.69 3.67
CA GLU A 576 6.02 -2.31 4.30
C GLU A 576 6.93 -2.92 3.24
N MET A 577 8.20 -2.53 3.29
CA MET A 577 9.19 -3.05 2.36
C MET A 577 9.44 -4.54 2.62
N ILE A 578 9.45 -5.31 1.53
CA ILE A 578 9.72 -6.75 1.59
C ILE A 578 11.19 -7.02 1.92
N ARG A 579 11.40 -8.03 2.75
CA ARG A 579 12.71 -8.58 3.08
C ARG A 579 13.14 -9.62 2.05
N LEU A 580 14.11 -9.27 1.22
CA LEU A 580 14.65 -10.16 0.19
C LEU A 580 15.39 -11.36 0.80
N ASP A 581 15.88 -11.27 2.04
CA ASP A 581 16.50 -12.39 2.75
C ASP A 581 15.50 -13.50 3.14
N GLU A 582 14.19 -13.22 3.12
CA GLU A 582 13.13 -14.22 3.31
C GLU A 582 12.79 -14.96 2.00
N VAL A 583 13.27 -14.48 0.85
CA VAL A 583 13.05 -15.14 -0.44
C VAL A 583 13.85 -16.45 -0.53
N PRO A 584 13.20 -17.60 -0.71
CA PRO A 584 13.90 -18.89 -0.77
C PRO A 584 14.92 -18.94 -1.92
N ASN A 585 16.17 -19.32 -1.59
CA ASN A 585 17.26 -19.48 -2.56
C ASN A 585 17.55 -18.23 -3.43
N LEU A 586 17.36 -17.02 -2.90
CA LEU A 586 17.60 -15.76 -3.63
C LEU A 586 18.93 -15.74 -4.40
N SER A 587 20.03 -16.20 -3.78
CA SER A 587 21.33 -16.24 -4.46
C SER A 587 21.31 -17.12 -5.71
N SER A 588 20.71 -18.32 -5.65
CA SER A 588 20.62 -19.19 -6.82
C SER A 588 19.69 -18.62 -7.89
N LEU A 589 18.60 -17.97 -7.48
CA LEU A 589 17.64 -17.34 -8.37
C LEU A 589 18.32 -16.23 -9.19
N VAL A 590 18.93 -15.26 -8.51
CA VAL A 590 19.58 -14.11 -9.15
C VAL A 590 20.78 -14.55 -10.00
N SER A 591 21.57 -15.53 -9.55
CA SER A 591 22.71 -16.05 -10.32
C SER A 591 22.30 -16.69 -11.65
N ASN A 592 21.09 -17.26 -11.73
CA ASN A 592 20.59 -17.93 -12.94
C ASN A 592 19.91 -16.99 -13.94
N PHE A 593 19.60 -15.75 -13.56
CA PHE A 593 19.04 -14.78 -14.49
C PHE A 593 19.98 -14.54 -15.67
N ASP A 594 19.43 -14.41 -16.88
CA ASP A 594 20.20 -13.83 -17.98
C ASP A 594 20.29 -12.30 -17.86
N GLN A 595 20.84 -11.66 -18.89
CA GLN A 595 21.03 -10.20 -18.90
C GLN A 595 19.70 -9.43 -18.87
N GLN A 596 18.68 -9.93 -19.56
CA GLN A 596 17.38 -9.26 -19.66
C GLN A 596 16.56 -9.47 -18.39
N GLN A 597 16.59 -10.69 -17.84
CA GLN A 597 15.95 -10.98 -16.55
C GLN A 597 16.56 -10.13 -15.43
N LEU A 598 17.90 -10.03 -15.36
CA LEU A 598 18.56 -9.19 -14.36
C LEU A 598 18.21 -7.70 -14.51
N ALA A 599 18.11 -7.20 -15.74
CA ALA A 599 17.73 -5.81 -16.00
C ALA A 599 16.28 -5.51 -15.55
N ASN A 600 15.33 -6.40 -15.85
CA ASN A 600 13.95 -6.27 -15.37
C ASN A 600 13.85 -6.40 -13.84
N PHE A 601 14.65 -7.30 -13.25
CA PHE A 601 14.71 -7.44 -11.79
C PHE A 601 15.18 -6.14 -11.11
N CYS A 602 15.98 -5.30 -11.78
CA CYS A 602 16.38 -4.01 -11.25
C CYS A 602 15.20 -3.05 -10.99
N ARG A 603 14.06 -3.20 -11.69
CA ARG A 603 12.82 -2.44 -11.40
C ARG A 603 12.27 -2.76 -10.02
N ILE A 604 12.25 -4.04 -9.67
CA ILE A 604 11.87 -4.54 -8.33
C ILE A 604 12.90 -4.07 -7.29
N LEU A 605 14.18 -4.12 -7.62
CA LEU A 605 15.24 -3.64 -6.74
C LEU A 605 15.10 -2.15 -6.46
N ALA A 606 14.76 -1.33 -7.45
CA ALA A 606 14.62 0.12 -7.27
C ALA A 606 13.68 0.47 -6.11
N VAL A 607 12.63 -0.31 -5.88
CA VAL A 607 11.69 -0.15 -4.75
C VAL A 607 12.16 -0.86 -3.49
N THR A 608 12.79 -2.03 -3.60
CA THR A 608 13.15 -2.87 -2.42
C THR A 608 14.50 -2.52 -1.78
N ILE A 609 15.36 -1.74 -2.43
CA ILE A 609 16.66 -1.32 -1.86
C ILE A 609 16.75 0.17 -1.55
N SER A 610 15.72 0.95 -1.92
CA SER A 610 15.65 2.39 -1.67
C SER A 610 14.76 2.66 -0.46
N GLU A 611 15.24 3.39 0.53
CA GLU A 611 14.39 3.79 1.66
C GLU A 611 13.24 4.67 1.15
N MET A 612 12.00 4.34 1.53
CA MET A 612 10.81 5.12 1.17
C MET A 612 10.80 6.43 1.97
N ASP A 613 10.83 7.58 1.29
CA ASP A 613 10.58 8.87 1.91
C ASP A 613 9.07 8.95 2.19
N THR A 614 8.64 8.53 3.38
CA THR A 614 7.22 8.60 3.78
C THR A 614 6.86 10.08 3.92
N GLY A 615 6.26 10.66 2.89
CA GLY A 615 6.02 12.11 2.69
C GLY A 615 5.10 12.82 3.68
N ASN A 616 5.35 12.68 4.99
CA ASN A 616 4.85 13.62 5.99
C ASN A 616 5.85 14.77 6.10
N ASP A 617 5.41 15.99 5.81
CA ASP A 617 6.24 17.19 5.78
C ASP A 617 7.04 17.43 7.09
N ASP A 618 6.49 17.02 8.24
CA ASP A 618 7.15 17.13 9.55
C ASP A 618 8.41 16.24 9.71
N LYS A 619 8.57 15.20 8.88
CA LYS A 619 9.75 14.29 8.91
C LYS A 619 10.98 14.86 8.19
N HIS A 620 10.87 15.98 7.47
CA HIS A 620 12.02 16.54 6.75
C HIS A 620 12.99 17.33 7.64
N THR A 621 12.57 17.71 8.86
CA THR A 621 13.44 18.45 9.80
C THR A 621 14.51 17.53 10.39
N LEU A 622 15.72 18.05 10.62
CA LEU A 622 16.79 17.29 11.25
C LEU A 622 16.47 16.92 12.70
N LEU A 623 15.62 17.70 13.38
CA LEU A 623 15.13 17.40 14.72
C LEU A 623 14.27 16.12 14.72
N ALA A 624 13.29 16.04 13.83
CA ALA A 624 12.44 14.85 13.67
C ALA A 624 13.29 13.63 13.24
N LYS A 625 14.24 13.81 12.31
CA LYS A 625 15.16 12.75 11.88
C LYS A 625 16.05 12.25 13.02
N ASN A 626 16.60 13.14 13.85
CA ASN A 626 17.40 12.73 15.01
C ASN A 626 16.56 11.95 16.04
N ALA A 627 15.30 12.35 16.27
CA ALA A 627 14.38 11.63 17.17
C ALA A 627 14.03 10.22 16.65
N GLN A 628 13.79 10.09 15.34
CA GLN A 628 13.58 8.80 14.69
C GLN A 628 14.83 7.92 14.70
N GLN A 629 16.01 8.50 14.41
CA GLN A 629 17.28 7.77 14.43
C GLN A 629 17.59 7.23 15.83
N LYS A 630 17.26 7.97 16.89
CA LYS A 630 17.37 7.52 18.28
C LYS A 630 16.44 6.33 18.60
N LYS A 631 15.24 6.28 17.97
CA LYS A 631 14.37 5.09 18.00
C LYS A 631 14.93 3.94 17.17
N SER A 632 15.42 4.19 15.95
CA SER A 632 16.00 3.18 15.04
C SER A 632 17.27 2.51 15.58
N LEU A 633 18.13 3.24 16.31
CA LEU A 633 19.30 2.68 16.98
C LEU A 633 18.95 1.57 18.00
N SER A 634 17.69 1.50 18.45
CA SER A 634 17.18 0.40 19.29
C SER A 634 16.56 -0.78 18.51
N LEU A 635 16.34 -0.64 17.19
CA LEU A 635 15.52 -1.54 16.36
C LEU A 635 16.29 -2.31 15.27
N GLY A 636 17.60 -2.12 15.10
CA GLY A 636 18.42 -2.86 14.11
C GLY A 636 18.44 -2.23 12.70
N PRO A 637 19.05 -2.90 11.69
CA PRO A 637 19.17 -2.37 10.33
C PRO A 637 17.80 -2.30 9.61
N SER A 638 17.63 -1.32 8.71
CA SER A 638 16.39 -1.17 7.94
C SER A 638 16.22 -2.32 6.92
N ALA A 639 14.99 -2.59 6.47
CA ALA A 639 14.74 -3.61 5.44
C ALA A 639 15.54 -3.34 4.16
N ALA A 640 15.67 -2.07 3.74
CA ALA A 640 16.51 -1.67 2.61
C ALA A 640 17.99 -2.02 2.83
N GLU A 641 18.52 -1.79 4.04
CA GLU A 641 19.90 -2.14 4.39
C GLU A 641 20.14 -3.66 4.38
N ILE A 642 19.19 -4.43 4.91
CA ILE A 642 19.22 -5.90 4.89
C ILE A 642 19.22 -6.38 3.43
N ASN A 643 18.35 -5.83 2.60
CA ASN A 643 18.23 -6.17 1.18
C ASN A 643 19.51 -5.86 0.40
N GLN A 644 20.10 -4.68 0.62
CA GLN A 644 21.40 -4.32 0.01
C GLN A 644 22.51 -5.29 0.42
N ALA A 645 22.60 -5.65 1.71
CA ALA A 645 23.59 -6.61 2.19
C ALA A 645 23.38 -8.02 1.60
N ALA A 646 22.13 -8.48 1.51
CA ALA A 646 21.78 -9.76 0.91
C ALA A 646 22.23 -9.82 -0.56
N LEU A 647 21.97 -8.77 -1.35
CA LEU A 647 22.37 -8.71 -2.76
C LEU A 647 23.90 -8.64 -2.95
N LEU A 648 24.60 -7.89 -2.11
CA LEU A 648 26.07 -7.80 -2.16
C LEU A 648 26.78 -9.11 -1.78
N SER A 649 26.08 -10.01 -1.07
CA SER A 649 26.59 -11.35 -0.76
C SER A 649 26.53 -12.31 -1.96
N ILE A 650 25.76 -11.98 -3.02
CA ILE A 650 25.58 -12.83 -4.20
C ILE A 650 26.82 -12.72 -5.12
N PRO A 651 27.55 -13.81 -5.38
CA PRO A 651 28.75 -13.78 -6.22
C PRO A 651 28.47 -13.26 -7.63
N GLY A 652 29.30 -12.32 -8.11
CA GLY A 652 29.22 -11.77 -9.46
C GLY A 652 28.04 -10.82 -9.73
N PHE A 653 27.21 -10.49 -8.74
CA PHE A 653 26.05 -9.62 -8.92
C PHE A 653 26.44 -8.21 -9.43
N VAL A 654 27.35 -7.53 -8.73
CA VAL A 654 27.82 -6.18 -9.12
C VAL A 654 28.57 -6.20 -10.46
N GLU A 655 29.33 -7.27 -10.75
CA GLU A 655 30.01 -7.45 -12.04
C GLU A 655 29.02 -7.45 -13.20
N ARG A 656 27.93 -8.20 -13.06
CA ARG A 656 26.89 -8.31 -14.07
C ARG A 656 26.14 -6.99 -14.27
N LEU A 657 25.87 -6.24 -13.20
CA LEU A 657 25.31 -4.89 -13.29
C LEU A 657 26.26 -3.94 -14.04
N CYS A 658 27.57 -3.97 -13.75
CA CYS A 658 28.55 -3.16 -14.46
C CYS A 658 28.57 -3.49 -15.97
N LYS A 659 28.55 -4.78 -16.32
CA LYS A 659 28.50 -5.25 -17.72
C LYS A 659 27.23 -4.75 -18.44
N LEU A 660 26.07 -4.77 -17.78
CA LEU A 660 24.81 -4.24 -18.33
C LEU A 660 24.88 -2.72 -18.56
N ALA A 661 25.37 -1.97 -17.57
CA ALA A 661 25.56 -0.53 -17.68
C ALA A 661 26.46 -0.15 -18.87
N THR A 662 27.55 -0.89 -19.08
CA THR A 662 28.56 -0.61 -20.12
C THR A 662 28.32 -1.31 -21.47
N ARG A 663 27.22 -2.05 -21.64
CA ARG A 663 26.87 -2.70 -22.92
C ARG A 663 26.63 -1.66 -24.02
N LYS A 664 27.13 -1.89 -25.24
CA LYS A 664 26.82 -1.04 -26.41
C LYS A 664 25.36 -1.24 -26.81
N VAL A 665 24.67 -0.15 -27.11
CA VAL A 665 23.32 -0.18 -27.69
C VAL A 665 23.41 -0.57 -29.16
N SER A 666 22.46 -1.38 -29.62
CA SER A 666 22.38 -1.84 -31.01
C SER A 666 22.32 -0.65 -32.00
N GLU A 667 23.27 -0.51 -32.92
CA GLU A 667 23.34 0.61 -33.88
C GLU A 667 22.27 0.47 -34.98
N SER A 668 21.55 1.56 -35.30
CA SER A 668 20.60 1.63 -36.42
C SER A 668 21.34 1.61 -37.76
N THR A 669 21.05 0.63 -38.63
CA THR A 669 21.61 0.54 -39.99
C THR A 669 20.93 1.48 -41.01
N GLY A 670 20.16 2.48 -40.58
CA GLY A 670 19.38 3.33 -41.48
C GLY A 670 19.41 4.81 -41.12
N THR A 671 19.38 5.65 -42.16
CA THR A 671 19.29 7.11 -42.15
C THR A 671 17.89 7.60 -41.70
N ALA A 672 17.39 7.16 -40.54
CA ALA A 672 16.19 7.72 -39.94
C ALA A 672 16.56 8.84 -38.96
N SER A 673 15.77 9.91 -38.94
CA SER A 673 15.90 11.00 -37.97
C SER A 673 15.37 10.51 -36.62
N PHE A 674 16.18 10.53 -35.56
CA PHE A 674 15.79 10.21 -34.18
C PHE A 674 14.51 10.91 -33.70
N LEU A 675 14.19 12.08 -34.24
CA LEU A 675 12.93 12.78 -33.95
C LEU A 675 11.71 11.99 -34.45
N GLN A 676 11.82 11.35 -35.61
CA GLN A 676 10.78 10.49 -36.17
C GLN A 676 10.60 9.22 -35.31
N GLU A 677 11.70 8.66 -34.81
CA GLU A 677 11.69 7.49 -33.91
C GLU A 677 11.06 7.79 -32.54
N LEU A 678 11.28 8.99 -31.99
CA LEU A 678 10.66 9.47 -30.74
C LEU A 678 9.19 9.82 -30.93
N GLU A 679 8.83 10.46 -32.05
CA GLU A 679 7.46 10.82 -32.39
C GLU A 679 6.60 9.57 -32.60
N GLU A 680 7.14 8.53 -33.26
CA GLU A 680 6.54 7.18 -33.35
C GLU A 680 6.37 6.50 -31.98
N TRP A 681 7.32 6.71 -31.05
CA TRP A 681 7.22 6.15 -29.71
C TRP A 681 6.20 6.87 -28.83
N TYR A 682 6.15 8.21 -28.85
CA TYR A 682 5.17 9.00 -28.10
C TYR A 682 3.75 8.83 -28.66
N THR A 683 3.58 8.84 -29.99
CA THR A 683 2.27 8.53 -30.60
C THR A 683 1.83 7.10 -30.31
N TRP A 684 2.77 6.17 -30.10
CA TRP A 684 2.43 4.83 -29.65
C TRP A 684 2.11 4.75 -28.14
N LEU A 685 2.79 5.51 -27.28
CA LEU A 685 2.51 5.58 -25.84
C LEU A 685 1.11 6.13 -25.55
N ASP A 686 0.67 7.12 -26.33
CA ASP A 686 -0.70 7.64 -26.29
C ASP A 686 -1.74 6.59 -26.76
N ASN A 687 -1.30 5.54 -27.46
CA ASN A 687 -2.11 4.40 -27.90
C ASN A 687 -1.85 3.19 -26.97
N ALA A 688 -2.42 3.25 -25.76
CA ALA A 688 -2.27 2.31 -24.64
C ALA A 688 -2.15 0.80 -24.99
N LEU A 689 -0.96 0.29 -25.31
CA LEU A 689 -0.67 -1.14 -25.52
C LEU A 689 0.78 -1.52 -25.15
N VAL A 690 1.34 -0.88 -24.11
CA VAL A 690 2.78 -0.97 -23.83
C VAL A 690 3.23 -2.37 -23.42
N LEU A 691 2.44 -3.07 -22.59
CA LEU A 691 2.86 -4.35 -22.03
C LEU A 691 2.75 -5.52 -23.01
N ASP A 692 1.67 -5.63 -23.80
CA ASP A 692 1.50 -6.74 -24.76
C ASP A 692 2.58 -6.69 -25.87
N ALA A 693 2.97 -5.50 -26.31
CA ALA A 693 4.06 -5.34 -27.27
C ALA A 693 5.44 -5.67 -26.68
N LEU A 694 5.71 -5.25 -25.43
CA LEU A 694 6.94 -5.63 -24.72
C LEU A 694 7.02 -7.16 -24.49
N MET A 695 5.89 -7.82 -24.23
CA MET A 695 5.81 -9.29 -24.13
C MET A 695 6.09 -9.99 -25.46
N ARG A 696 5.68 -9.42 -26.60
CA ARG A 696 6.01 -9.94 -27.94
C ARG A 696 7.51 -9.82 -28.26
N VAL A 697 8.15 -8.69 -27.92
CA VAL A 697 9.61 -8.51 -28.08
C VAL A 697 10.40 -9.57 -27.32
N ALA A 698 10.02 -9.83 -26.06
CA ALA A 698 10.69 -10.80 -25.21
C ALA A 698 10.58 -12.24 -25.75
N ASN A 699 9.45 -12.59 -26.39
CA ASN A 699 9.24 -13.91 -26.97
C ASN A 699 9.95 -14.07 -28.34
N GLU A 700 9.91 -13.07 -29.22
CA GLU A 700 10.50 -13.16 -30.58
C GLU A 700 12.03 -13.33 -30.59
N GLU A 701 12.76 -12.72 -29.63
CA GLU A 701 14.21 -12.87 -29.52
C GLU A 701 14.63 -14.25 -28.94
N SER A 702 13.71 -14.94 -28.27
CA SER A 702 13.97 -16.27 -27.72
C SER A 702 13.88 -17.38 -28.78
N GLU A 703 13.04 -17.20 -29.81
CA GLU A 703 12.89 -18.15 -30.92
C GLU A 703 14.02 -18.03 -31.96
N HIS A 704 14.57 -16.83 -32.18
CA HIS A 704 15.66 -16.62 -33.15
C HIS A 704 16.99 -17.31 -32.78
N ASN A 705 17.18 -17.70 -31.52
CA ASN A 705 18.38 -18.42 -31.07
C ASN A 705 18.28 -19.96 -31.23
N GLN A 706 17.15 -20.50 -31.68
CA GLN A 706 16.99 -21.94 -31.96
C GLN A 706 16.95 -22.28 -33.47
N ALA A 707 16.69 -21.30 -34.33
CA ALA A 707 16.59 -21.51 -35.78
C ALA A 707 17.92 -21.25 -36.51
N SER A 708 18.93 -22.09 -36.31
CA SER A 708 20.12 -22.10 -37.19
C SER A 708 20.82 -23.46 -37.28
N ILE A 709 20.08 -24.54 -37.59
CA ILE A 709 20.61 -25.69 -38.36
C ILE A 709 19.44 -26.32 -39.14
N VAL A 710 19.12 -25.83 -40.35
CA VAL A 710 18.51 -26.66 -41.42
C VAL A 710 18.97 -26.12 -42.77
N LEU A 711 19.77 -26.91 -43.49
CA LEU A 711 20.11 -26.68 -44.90
C LEU A 711 18.88 -26.99 -45.78
N PRO A 712 18.54 -26.18 -46.80
CA PRO A 712 17.50 -26.53 -47.74
C PRO A 712 18.03 -27.49 -48.82
N PRO A 713 17.20 -28.41 -49.35
CA PRO A 713 17.58 -29.28 -50.47
C PRO A 713 17.54 -28.53 -51.81
N PRO A 714 18.32 -28.96 -52.83
CA PRO A 714 18.37 -28.30 -54.12
C PRO A 714 17.27 -28.83 -55.06
N GLY A 715 16.47 -27.92 -55.61
CA GLY A 715 15.65 -28.18 -56.81
C GLY A 715 14.19 -27.80 -56.68
N ALA A 716 13.85 -26.56 -57.06
CA ALA A 716 12.62 -26.22 -57.77
C ALA A 716 12.76 -24.80 -58.33
N SER A 717 12.47 -24.67 -59.62
CA SER A 717 12.54 -23.49 -60.47
C SER A 717 11.53 -22.40 -60.11
N GLU A 718 11.90 -21.17 -60.49
CA GLU A 718 11.18 -19.90 -60.38
C GLU A 718 9.69 -19.97 -60.78
N GLU A 719 8.81 -19.54 -59.87
CA GLU A 719 7.54 -18.90 -60.23
C GLU A 719 7.36 -17.63 -59.38
N ASN A 720 7.06 -16.54 -60.08
CA ASN A 720 6.82 -15.21 -59.54
C ASN A 720 5.64 -15.20 -58.55
N GLY A 721 5.94 -14.99 -57.27
CA GLY A 721 4.97 -14.62 -56.24
C GLY A 721 5.58 -13.56 -55.34
N LEU A 722 5.07 -12.34 -55.40
CA LEU A 722 5.34 -11.28 -54.42
C LEU A 722 4.99 -11.81 -53.01
N PRO A 723 5.91 -11.78 -52.02
CA PRO A 723 5.51 -12.02 -50.65
C PRO A 723 4.88 -10.73 -50.12
N HIS A 724 3.54 -10.69 -50.10
CA HIS A 724 2.82 -9.82 -49.17
C HIS A 724 2.96 -10.40 -47.76
N THR A 725 4.10 -10.15 -47.11
CA THR A 725 4.15 -10.15 -45.64
C THR A 725 3.50 -8.86 -45.16
N SER A 726 2.47 -8.97 -44.33
CA SER A 726 1.81 -7.81 -43.72
C SER A 726 2.83 -6.97 -42.94
N PRO A 727 2.82 -5.63 -43.00
CA PRO A 727 3.79 -4.79 -42.28
C PRO A 727 3.57 -4.75 -40.75
N ARG A 728 2.67 -5.57 -40.19
CA ARG A 728 2.23 -5.50 -38.79
C ARG A 728 3.03 -6.38 -37.81
N THR A 729 4.05 -7.11 -38.27
CA THR A 729 4.77 -8.12 -37.46
C THR A 729 6.24 -7.79 -37.17
N GLN A 730 6.72 -6.57 -37.42
CA GLN A 730 8.02 -6.12 -36.92
C GLN A 730 7.86 -4.89 -36.03
N LEU A 731 8.27 -5.03 -34.76
CA LEU A 731 8.39 -3.90 -33.85
C LEU A 731 9.35 -2.84 -34.41
N PRO A 732 9.01 -1.54 -34.34
CA PRO A 732 9.92 -0.47 -34.75
C PRO A 732 11.25 -0.55 -33.99
N GLN A 733 12.37 -0.38 -34.70
CA GLN A 733 13.72 -0.38 -34.12
C GLN A 733 13.87 0.65 -32.97
N SER A 734 13.10 1.74 -33.02
CA SER A 734 12.99 2.76 -31.98
C SER A 734 12.58 2.20 -30.62
N MET A 735 11.68 1.21 -30.58
CA MET A 735 11.24 0.58 -29.33
C MET A 735 12.33 -0.28 -28.68
N LYS A 736 13.12 -1.00 -29.48
CA LYS A 736 14.25 -1.79 -28.97
C LYS A 736 15.29 -0.89 -28.30
N ILE A 737 15.59 0.25 -28.92
CA ILE A 737 16.52 1.24 -28.38
C ILE A 737 15.98 1.83 -27.06
N MET A 738 14.69 2.20 -27.01
CA MET A 738 14.10 2.76 -25.80
C MET A 738 14.08 1.77 -24.63
N HIS A 739 13.76 0.51 -24.92
CA HIS A 739 13.79 -0.57 -23.94
C HIS A 739 15.20 -0.80 -23.37
N GLU A 740 16.23 -0.78 -24.22
CA GLU A 740 17.63 -0.83 -23.78
C GLU A 740 18.04 0.39 -22.92
N ILE A 741 17.50 1.58 -23.20
CA ILE A 741 17.73 2.80 -22.39
C ILE A 741 17.09 2.65 -21.00
N MET A 742 15.85 2.19 -20.91
CA MET A 742 15.18 1.98 -19.62
C MET A 742 15.89 0.94 -18.76
N TYR A 743 16.38 -0.16 -19.34
CA TYR A 743 17.20 -1.11 -18.60
C TYR A 743 18.46 -0.51 -18.00
N LYS A 744 19.14 0.35 -18.76
CA LYS A 744 20.34 1.04 -18.27
C LYS A 744 19.99 2.03 -17.16
N LEU A 745 18.85 2.70 -17.27
CA LEU A 745 18.37 3.62 -16.25
C LEU A 745 18.26 2.92 -14.88
N GLU A 746 17.55 1.79 -14.83
CA GLU A 746 17.36 1.03 -13.59
C GLU A 746 18.66 0.47 -13.04
N VAL A 747 19.53 -0.06 -13.91
CA VAL A 747 20.85 -0.57 -13.50
C VAL A 747 21.72 0.54 -12.90
N LEU A 748 21.75 1.73 -13.51
CA LEU A 748 22.50 2.87 -12.99
C LEU A 748 21.91 3.36 -11.67
N TYR A 749 20.59 3.34 -11.53
CA TYR A 749 19.91 3.68 -10.29
C TYR A 749 20.29 2.72 -9.15
N VAL A 750 20.20 1.40 -9.37
CA VAL A 750 20.60 0.38 -8.38
C VAL A 750 22.07 0.54 -7.98
N LEU A 751 22.98 0.73 -8.93
CA LEU A 751 24.40 0.97 -8.63
C LEU A 751 24.61 2.26 -7.81
N CYS A 752 23.84 3.32 -8.10
CA CYS A 752 23.88 4.57 -7.35
C CYS A 752 23.42 4.37 -5.90
N VAL A 753 22.31 3.66 -5.67
CA VAL A 753 21.80 3.35 -4.32
C VAL A 753 22.82 2.52 -3.53
N LEU A 754 23.42 1.50 -4.14
CA LEU A 754 24.46 0.68 -3.51
C LEU A 754 25.71 1.49 -3.12
N LEU A 755 26.10 2.49 -3.92
CA LEU A 755 27.21 3.40 -3.59
C LEU A 755 26.89 4.35 -2.42
N MET A 756 25.61 4.58 -2.12
CA MET A 756 25.17 5.39 -0.99
C MET A 756 24.91 4.56 0.28
N GLY A 757 24.90 3.22 0.18
CA GLY A 757 24.62 2.30 1.28
C GLY A 757 25.75 2.12 2.29
N ARG A 758 25.48 1.36 3.37
CA ARG A 758 26.45 1.10 4.47
C ARG A 758 27.74 0.43 3.99
N GLN A 759 27.68 -0.39 2.95
CA GLN A 759 28.83 -1.12 2.38
C GLN A 759 29.50 -0.37 1.21
N ARG A 760 29.33 0.95 1.08
CA ARG A 760 29.85 1.77 -0.04
C ARG A 760 31.30 1.47 -0.42
N ASN A 761 32.22 1.30 0.54
CA ASN A 761 33.64 1.08 0.26
C ASN A 761 33.89 -0.27 -0.43
N GLN A 762 33.11 -1.30 -0.12
CA GLN A 762 33.14 -2.57 -0.85
C GLN A 762 32.62 -2.38 -2.28
N VAL A 763 31.51 -1.66 -2.44
CA VAL A 763 30.91 -1.37 -3.75
C VAL A 763 31.86 -0.56 -4.63
N HIS A 764 32.55 0.46 -4.09
CA HIS A 764 33.56 1.23 -4.82
C HIS A 764 34.71 0.35 -5.33
N ARG A 765 35.20 -0.60 -4.51
CA ARG A 765 36.24 -1.55 -4.93
C ARG A 765 35.75 -2.43 -6.08
N MET A 766 34.58 -3.04 -5.93
CA MET A 766 34.00 -3.91 -6.96
C MET A 766 33.75 -3.16 -8.27
N ILE A 767 33.14 -1.97 -8.22
CA ILE A 767 32.85 -1.16 -9.42
C ILE A 767 34.13 -0.73 -10.14
N ALA A 768 35.21 -0.43 -9.41
CA ALA A 768 36.51 -0.11 -9.97
C ALA A 768 37.15 -1.34 -10.65
N GLU A 769 37.19 -2.48 -9.97
CA GLU A 769 37.70 -3.76 -10.50
C GLU A 769 36.97 -4.17 -11.79
N PHE A 770 35.64 -3.95 -11.86
CA PHE A 770 34.83 -4.26 -13.03
C PHE A 770 34.79 -3.14 -14.10
N LYS A 771 35.67 -2.13 -13.99
CA LYS A 771 35.89 -1.09 -15.01
C LYS A 771 34.62 -0.35 -15.48
N LEU A 772 33.68 -0.08 -14.56
CA LEU A 772 32.46 0.66 -14.87
C LEU A 772 32.77 2.04 -15.47
N ILE A 773 33.66 2.80 -14.83
CA ILE A 773 33.99 4.18 -15.22
C ILE A 773 34.64 4.25 -16.63
N PRO A 774 35.68 3.45 -16.96
CA PRO A 774 36.18 3.38 -18.33
C PRO A 774 35.11 2.97 -19.36
N GLY A 775 34.24 2.01 -19.01
CA GLY A 775 33.15 1.58 -19.87
C GLY A 775 32.13 2.69 -20.15
N LEU A 776 31.72 3.44 -19.13
CA LEU A 776 30.84 4.60 -19.27
C LEU A 776 31.52 5.73 -20.07
N ASN A 777 32.82 5.95 -19.88
CA ASN A 777 33.58 6.92 -20.67
C ASN A 777 33.54 6.61 -22.17
N ASN A 778 33.63 5.33 -22.55
CA ASN A 778 33.52 4.89 -23.95
C ASN A 778 32.12 5.10 -24.54
N LEU A 779 31.08 5.09 -23.71
CA LEU A 779 29.69 5.32 -24.12
C LEU A 779 29.26 6.80 -24.05
N PHE A 780 30.09 7.69 -23.51
CA PHE A 780 29.73 9.08 -23.23
C PHE A 780 29.16 9.82 -24.45
N ASP A 781 29.89 9.90 -25.57
CA ASP A 781 29.44 10.61 -26.77
C ASP A 781 28.37 9.83 -27.56
N LYS A 782 28.36 8.50 -27.41
CA LYS A 782 27.58 7.57 -28.22
C LYS A 782 26.23 7.22 -27.64
N LEU A 783 25.96 7.55 -26.38
CA LEU A 783 24.74 7.14 -25.69
C LEU A 783 24.30 8.19 -24.69
N ILE A 784 25.20 8.67 -23.84
CA ILE A 784 24.86 9.55 -22.71
C ILE A 784 24.69 11.00 -23.15
N TRP A 785 25.56 11.52 -24.01
CA TRP A 785 25.57 12.93 -24.42
C TRP A 785 25.50 13.10 -25.94
N ARG A 786 24.61 12.32 -26.60
CA ARG A 786 24.35 12.41 -28.04
C ARG A 786 23.93 13.84 -28.42
N LYS A 787 24.53 14.40 -29.48
CA LYS A 787 24.12 15.71 -30.03
C LYS A 787 22.75 15.57 -30.68
N HIS A 788 21.78 16.33 -30.19
CA HIS A 788 20.47 16.46 -30.81
C HIS A 788 20.55 17.59 -31.85
N SER A 789 20.21 17.31 -33.11
CA SER A 789 20.00 18.35 -34.12
C SER A 789 18.72 19.09 -33.76
N ALA A 790 18.84 20.32 -33.27
CA ALA A 790 17.71 21.12 -32.84
C ALA A 790 16.72 21.40 -33.98
N SER A 791 15.50 20.88 -33.84
CA SER A 791 14.29 21.57 -34.27
C SER A 791 13.20 21.24 -33.26
N ALA A 792 12.61 22.29 -32.68
CA ALA A 792 11.54 22.19 -31.70
C ALA A 792 10.30 21.54 -32.33
N LEU A 793 9.75 20.54 -31.65
CA LEU A 793 8.36 20.11 -31.80
C LEU A 793 7.73 20.21 -30.41
N VAL A 794 7.03 21.32 -30.20
CA VAL A 794 6.06 21.47 -29.11
C VAL A 794 4.77 20.85 -29.62
N LEU A 795 4.39 19.68 -29.10
CA LEU A 795 3.04 19.15 -29.26
C LEU A 795 2.04 20.06 -28.53
N HIS A 796 0.91 20.36 -29.18
CA HIS A 796 -0.16 21.18 -28.60
C HIS A 796 -0.75 20.51 -27.36
N GLY A 797 -0.62 21.14 -26.19
CA GLY A 797 -1.35 20.76 -24.97
C GLY A 797 -0.48 20.42 -23.75
N HIS A 798 0.83 20.18 -23.90
CA HIS A 798 1.73 19.92 -22.78
C HIS A 798 2.58 21.16 -22.45
N ASN A 799 2.72 21.47 -21.15
CA ASN A 799 3.56 22.56 -20.64
C ASN A 799 4.98 22.48 -21.21
N GLN A 800 5.53 23.63 -21.62
CA GLN A 800 6.87 23.79 -22.22
C GLN A 800 8.05 23.33 -21.34
N ASN A 801 7.81 22.77 -20.15
CA ASN A 801 8.80 22.44 -19.13
C ASN A 801 8.82 20.95 -18.67
N CYS A 802 8.19 20.01 -19.39
CA CYS A 802 8.26 18.58 -18.97
C CYS A 802 9.59 17.95 -19.41
N ASP A 803 10.54 17.82 -18.48
CA ASP A 803 11.83 17.10 -18.59
C ASP A 803 11.64 15.55 -18.65
N CYS A 804 10.58 15.06 -19.29
CA CYS A 804 9.98 13.76 -19.01
C CYS A 804 10.38 12.62 -19.98
N SER A 805 11.50 12.76 -20.70
CA SER A 805 11.95 11.72 -21.65
C SER A 805 12.96 10.74 -21.02
N PRO A 806 12.93 9.43 -21.36
CA PRO A 806 13.88 8.46 -20.80
C PRO A 806 15.37 8.78 -21.05
N ASP A 807 15.69 9.50 -22.14
CA ASP A 807 17.05 10.00 -22.42
C ASP A 807 17.49 11.06 -21.39
N ILE A 808 16.59 11.98 -21.02
CA ILE A 808 16.83 12.99 -19.99
C ILE A 808 17.04 12.30 -18.63
N THR A 809 16.18 11.34 -18.29
CA THR A 809 16.31 10.59 -17.03
C THR A 809 17.62 9.80 -16.98
N LEU A 810 18.03 9.18 -18.09
CA LEU A 810 19.31 8.47 -18.19
C LEU A 810 20.51 9.39 -17.93
N LYS A 811 20.51 10.60 -18.51
CA LYS A 811 21.54 11.62 -18.27
C LYS A 811 21.62 12.03 -16.80
N ILE A 812 20.47 12.27 -16.18
CA ILE A 812 20.40 12.63 -14.75
C ILE A 812 20.94 11.49 -13.90
N GLN A 813 20.49 10.25 -14.12
CA GLN A 813 20.97 9.10 -13.34
C GLN A 813 22.46 8.83 -13.55
N PHE A 814 22.97 9.04 -14.76
CA PHE A 814 24.41 9.00 -15.02
C PHE A 814 25.18 10.04 -14.19
N LEU A 815 24.71 11.29 -14.12
CA LEU A 815 25.34 12.34 -13.32
C LEU A 815 25.26 12.03 -11.82
N ARG A 816 24.15 11.49 -11.33
CA ARG A 816 23.98 11.03 -9.94
C ARG A 816 24.96 9.90 -9.61
N LEU A 817 25.15 8.95 -10.52
CA LEU A 817 26.15 7.90 -10.34
C LEU A 817 27.57 8.49 -10.23
N LEU A 818 27.95 9.44 -11.09
CA LEU A 818 29.27 10.09 -11.00
C LEU A 818 29.46 10.87 -9.71
N GLN A 819 28.40 11.56 -9.26
CA GLN A 819 28.37 12.25 -7.97
C GLN A 819 28.62 11.26 -6.83
N SER A 820 27.83 10.20 -6.72
CA SER A 820 27.96 9.18 -5.68
C SER A 820 29.30 8.43 -5.74
N PHE A 821 29.85 8.21 -6.94
CA PHE A 821 31.13 7.55 -7.13
C PHE A 821 32.34 8.40 -6.67
N SER A 822 32.23 9.72 -6.70
CA SER A 822 33.35 10.62 -6.37
C SER A 822 33.28 11.17 -4.95
N ASP A 823 32.08 11.26 -4.37
CA ASP A 823 31.85 11.94 -3.10
C ASP A 823 32.67 11.36 -1.93
N HIS A 824 33.67 12.13 -1.50
CA HIS A 824 34.60 11.79 -0.42
C HIS A 824 35.31 10.43 -0.61
N HIS A 825 35.68 10.07 -1.84
CA HIS A 825 36.34 8.78 -2.12
C HIS A 825 37.55 8.94 -3.07
N GLU A 826 38.61 8.15 -2.85
CA GLU A 826 39.88 8.22 -3.60
C GLU A 826 39.75 7.75 -5.07
N ASN A 827 38.87 6.78 -5.33
CA ASN A 827 38.55 6.31 -6.70
C ASN A 827 38.04 7.41 -7.65
N LYS A 828 37.76 8.63 -7.17
CA LYS A 828 37.46 9.78 -8.02
C LYS A 828 38.48 9.99 -9.15
N TYR A 829 39.75 9.63 -8.93
CA TYR A 829 40.82 9.74 -9.93
C TYR A 829 40.66 8.76 -11.12
N LEU A 830 39.83 7.72 -11.00
CA LEU A 830 39.50 6.82 -12.11
C LEU A 830 38.66 7.52 -13.21
N LEU A 831 38.07 8.69 -12.91
CA LEU A 831 37.42 9.55 -13.90
C LEU A 831 38.39 10.21 -14.89
N LEU A 832 39.70 10.14 -14.63
CA LEU A 832 40.75 10.72 -15.46
C LEU A 832 41.37 9.67 -16.36
N ASN A 833 42.11 10.09 -17.38
CA ASN A 833 42.99 9.19 -18.14
C ASN A 833 44.45 9.29 -17.67
N ASN A 834 45.33 8.42 -18.20
CA ASN A 834 46.74 8.39 -17.84
C ASN A 834 47.49 9.72 -18.08
N GLN A 835 47.14 10.47 -19.12
CA GLN A 835 47.76 11.77 -19.41
C GLN A 835 47.34 12.84 -18.39
N GLU A 836 46.08 12.80 -17.97
CA GLU A 836 45.51 13.72 -16.99
C GLU A 836 46.02 13.44 -15.57
N LEU A 837 46.25 12.17 -15.20
CA LEU A 837 46.94 11.83 -13.95
C LEU A 837 48.37 12.36 -13.93
N ASN A 838 49.11 12.20 -15.02
CA ASN A 838 50.46 12.77 -15.12
C ASN A 838 50.43 14.31 -15.05
N GLU A 839 49.36 14.94 -15.53
CA GLU A 839 49.16 16.39 -15.38
C GLU A 839 49.01 16.80 -13.90
N LEU A 840 48.26 16.03 -13.10
CA LEU A 840 48.14 16.26 -11.65
C LEU A 840 49.50 16.13 -10.95
N SER A 841 50.26 15.08 -11.23
CA SER A 841 51.62 14.91 -10.71
C SER A 841 52.53 16.10 -11.06
N ALA A 842 52.46 16.56 -12.31
CA ALA A 842 53.24 17.70 -12.78
C ALA A 842 52.81 19.04 -12.14
N ILE A 843 51.53 19.19 -11.79
CA ILE A 843 51.04 20.37 -11.04
C ILE A 843 51.65 20.39 -9.63
N SER A 844 51.60 19.26 -8.92
CA SER A 844 52.17 19.13 -7.57
C SER A 844 53.67 19.44 -7.57
N LEU A 845 54.42 18.85 -8.51
CA LEU A 845 55.85 19.07 -8.67
C LEU A 845 56.16 20.56 -8.93
N LYS A 846 55.42 21.20 -9.84
CA LYS A 846 55.63 22.62 -10.18
C LYS A 846 55.32 23.57 -9.01
N ALA A 847 54.38 23.20 -8.15
CA ALA A 847 54.00 23.98 -6.98
C ALA A 847 54.87 23.68 -5.74
N ASN A 848 55.83 22.75 -5.84
CA ASN A 848 56.67 22.30 -4.73
C ASN A 848 55.85 21.81 -3.54
N ILE A 849 54.78 21.06 -3.81
CA ILE A 849 53.92 20.43 -2.80
C ILE A 849 53.99 18.90 -2.93
N PRO A 850 53.79 18.15 -1.83
CA PRO A 850 53.69 16.69 -1.89
C PRO A 850 52.62 16.27 -2.88
N GLU A 851 52.91 15.21 -3.64
CA GLU A 851 51.92 14.60 -4.51
C GLU A 851 50.82 13.95 -3.67
N VAL A 852 49.59 13.99 -4.17
CA VAL A 852 48.44 13.39 -3.47
C VAL A 852 48.62 11.88 -3.47
N GLU A 853 48.68 11.26 -2.29
CA GLU A 853 48.93 9.82 -2.13
C GLU A 853 47.94 8.96 -2.93
N ALA A 854 46.66 9.33 -2.93
CA ALA A 854 45.64 8.66 -3.73
C ALA A 854 45.91 8.70 -5.25
N VAL A 855 46.56 9.74 -5.78
CA VAL A 855 46.96 9.82 -7.19
C VAL A 855 48.08 8.82 -7.49
N LEU A 856 49.06 8.70 -6.58
CA LEU A 856 50.16 7.73 -6.69
C LEU A 856 49.68 6.28 -6.60
N ASN A 857 48.73 6.02 -5.71
CA ASN A 857 48.17 4.70 -5.46
C ASN A 857 47.08 4.28 -6.47
N THR A 858 46.69 5.17 -7.38
CA THR A 858 45.67 4.86 -8.40
C THR A 858 46.20 3.82 -9.38
N ASP A 859 45.49 2.69 -9.50
CA ASP A 859 45.79 1.67 -10.51
C ASP A 859 45.49 2.20 -11.92
N ARG A 860 46.57 2.46 -12.67
CA ARG A 860 46.54 3.00 -14.04
C ARG A 860 45.89 2.06 -15.06
N SER A 861 45.62 0.80 -14.73
CA SER A 861 44.90 -0.14 -15.58
C SER A 861 43.36 0.01 -15.51
N LEU A 862 42.86 0.75 -14.52
CA LEU A 862 41.45 0.95 -14.21
C LEU A 862 40.92 2.35 -14.59
N VAL A 863 41.79 3.24 -15.09
CA VAL A 863 41.47 4.64 -15.44
C VAL A 863 40.81 4.73 -16.82
N CYS A 864 40.23 5.89 -17.14
CA CYS A 864 39.58 6.10 -18.43
C CYS A 864 40.56 5.94 -19.62
N ASP A 865 40.10 5.27 -20.67
CA ASP A 865 40.80 5.19 -21.95
C ASP A 865 40.55 6.41 -22.85
N GLY A 866 41.40 6.58 -23.88
CA GLY A 866 41.21 7.59 -24.93
C GLY A 866 41.83 8.96 -24.63
N LYS A 867 41.48 9.96 -25.45
CA LYS A 867 42.13 11.28 -25.44
C LYS A 867 41.81 12.15 -24.22
N ARG A 868 40.69 11.89 -23.54
CA ARG A 868 40.20 12.67 -22.39
C ARG A 868 39.47 11.73 -21.44
N GLY A 869 39.68 11.90 -20.14
CA GLY A 869 38.88 11.25 -19.12
C GLY A 869 37.46 11.81 -19.05
N LEU A 870 36.62 11.10 -18.29
CA LEU A 870 35.21 11.39 -18.12
C LEU A 870 34.95 12.76 -17.48
N LEU A 871 35.77 13.15 -16.50
CA LEU A 871 35.66 14.47 -15.85
C LEU A 871 35.91 15.62 -16.85
N THR A 872 36.95 15.51 -17.68
CA THR A 872 37.25 16.53 -18.70
C THR A 872 36.17 16.60 -19.77
N ARG A 873 35.57 15.46 -20.14
CA ARG A 873 34.43 15.41 -21.08
C ARG A 873 33.19 16.07 -20.49
N LEU A 874 32.87 15.79 -19.23
CA LEU A 874 31.78 16.42 -18.49
C LEU A 874 31.92 17.95 -18.47
N LEU A 875 33.11 18.48 -18.21
CA LEU A 875 33.37 19.92 -18.22
C LEU A 875 33.17 20.56 -19.59
N GLN A 876 33.47 19.85 -20.68
CA GLN A 876 33.27 20.37 -22.04
C GLN A 876 31.81 20.46 -22.43
N VAL A 877 31.03 19.50 -21.94
CA VAL A 877 29.59 19.45 -22.07
C VAL A 877 28.96 20.58 -21.25
N MET A 878 29.34 20.70 -19.98
CA MET A 878 28.85 21.74 -19.06
C MET A 878 29.02 23.15 -19.65
N LYS A 879 30.16 23.42 -20.29
CA LYS A 879 30.46 24.71 -20.93
C LYS A 879 29.60 25.04 -22.15
N LYS A 880 29.02 24.03 -22.80
CA LYS A 880 28.18 24.17 -23.99
C LYS A 880 26.70 24.10 -23.67
N GLU A 881 26.34 23.70 -22.45
CA GLU A 881 24.97 23.52 -22.01
C GLU A 881 24.25 24.88 -21.95
N PRO A 882 23.00 25.02 -22.43
CA PRO A 882 22.25 26.28 -22.37
C PRO A 882 22.02 26.79 -20.95
N ALA A 883 21.86 28.10 -20.78
CA ALA A 883 21.69 28.74 -19.46
C ALA A 883 20.44 28.31 -18.70
N GLU A 884 19.37 27.99 -19.44
CA GLU A 884 18.06 27.58 -18.89
C GLU A 884 17.99 26.06 -18.62
N SER A 885 19.06 25.30 -18.87
CA SER A 885 19.07 23.84 -18.76
C SER A 885 19.15 23.37 -17.31
N SER A 886 18.21 22.53 -16.89
CA SER A 886 18.16 21.89 -15.57
C SER A 886 19.35 20.95 -15.34
N PHE A 887 20.00 20.44 -16.39
CA PHE A 887 21.20 19.59 -16.30
C PHE A 887 22.38 20.26 -15.60
N ARG A 888 22.46 21.60 -15.66
CA ARG A 888 23.56 22.36 -15.04
C ARG A 888 23.66 22.10 -13.54
N PHE A 889 22.53 21.85 -12.87
CA PHE A 889 22.49 21.47 -11.47
C PHE A 889 23.27 20.16 -11.22
N TRP A 890 22.87 19.08 -11.89
CA TRP A 890 23.48 17.77 -11.73
C TRP A 890 24.94 17.73 -12.22
N GLN A 891 25.27 18.47 -13.28
CA GLN A 891 26.64 18.63 -13.77
C GLN A 891 27.53 19.30 -12.71
N ALA A 892 27.05 20.38 -12.09
CA ALA A 892 27.78 21.09 -11.03
C ALA A 892 28.03 20.16 -9.83
N ARG A 893 27.02 19.42 -9.37
CA ARG A 893 27.13 18.45 -8.26
C ARG A 893 28.12 17.32 -8.56
N ALA A 894 28.10 16.78 -9.78
CA ALA A 894 29.05 15.75 -10.20
C ALA A 894 30.50 16.27 -10.21
N VAL A 895 30.74 17.48 -10.73
CA VAL A 895 32.09 18.09 -10.70
C VAL A 895 32.53 18.47 -9.28
N GLU A 896 31.61 19.00 -8.47
CA GLU A 896 31.88 19.37 -7.08
C GLU A 896 32.24 18.14 -6.25
N SER A 897 31.55 17.01 -6.44
CA SER A 897 31.85 15.76 -5.73
C SER A 897 33.30 15.28 -5.93
N PHE A 898 33.92 15.59 -7.07
CA PHE A 898 35.34 15.32 -7.32
C PHE A 898 36.28 16.19 -6.47
N LEU A 899 35.85 17.40 -6.10
CA LEU A 899 36.62 18.30 -5.24
C LEU A 899 36.39 18.04 -3.74
N ARG A 900 35.31 17.35 -3.36
CA ARG A 900 35.01 17.02 -1.96
C ARG A 900 36.02 16.02 -1.37
N GLY A 901 36.13 16.01 -0.05
CA GLY A 901 37.17 15.30 0.70
C GLY A 901 38.29 16.24 1.16
N THR A 902 39.54 15.75 1.19
CA THR A 902 40.71 16.55 1.52
C THR A 902 40.99 17.56 0.40
N THR A 903 41.07 18.85 0.72
CA THR A 903 41.33 19.91 -0.26
C THR A 903 42.69 19.70 -0.94
N SER A 904 42.67 19.50 -2.26
CA SER A 904 43.86 19.29 -3.10
C SER A 904 44.08 20.47 -4.03
N TYR A 905 45.23 21.14 -3.87
CA TYR A 905 45.65 22.22 -4.78
C TYR A 905 45.81 21.71 -6.22
N ALA A 906 46.30 20.49 -6.42
CA ALA A 906 46.47 19.90 -7.74
C ALA A 906 45.12 19.68 -8.45
N ASP A 907 44.12 19.16 -7.72
CA ASP A 907 42.76 18.92 -8.23
C ASP A 907 42.10 20.25 -8.66
N GLN A 908 42.18 21.27 -7.80
CA GLN A 908 41.66 22.60 -8.09
C GLN A 908 42.34 23.22 -9.32
N MET A 909 43.68 23.17 -9.37
CA MET A 909 44.45 23.72 -10.50
C MET A 909 44.17 22.99 -11.82
N PHE A 910 43.94 21.68 -11.78
CA PHE A 910 43.55 20.89 -12.94
C PHE A 910 42.23 21.38 -13.55
N LEU A 911 41.24 21.70 -12.71
CA LEU A 911 39.96 22.28 -13.14
C LEU A 911 40.08 23.75 -13.56
N LEU A 912 40.90 24.55 -12.86
CA LEU A 912 41.20 25.95 -13.24
C LEU A 912 41.87 26.06 -14.61
N LYS A 913 42.80 25.15 -14.93
CA LYS A 913 43.42 25.08 -16.28
C LYS A 913 42.41 24.77 -17.37
N ARG A 914 41.33 24.06 -17.04
CA ARG A 914 40.22 23.77 -17.95
C ARG A 914 39.20 24.91 -18.01
N GLY A 915 39.40 26.01 -17.27
CA GLY A 915 38.60 27.22 -17.28
C GLY A 915 37.25 27.08 -16.58
N LEU A 916 37.17 26.25 -15.52
CA LEU A 916 35.92 26.03 -14.78
C LEU A 916 35.47 27.29 -14.01
N LEU A 917 36.41 27.97 -13.34
CA LEU A 917 36.12 29.16 -12.55
C LEU A 917 35.52 30.28 -13.40
N GLU A 918 36.14 30.58 -14.55
CA GLU A 918 35.67 31.63 -15.46
C GLU A 918 34.29 31.31 -16.03
N HIS A 919 33.98 30.02 -16.24
CA HIS A 919 32.65 29.58 -16.67
C HIS A 919 31.60 29.76 -15.57
N ILE A 920 31.90 29.36 -14.33
CA ILE A 920 30.97 29.54 -13.20
C ILE A 920 30.70 31.03 -12.98
N LEU A 921 31.72 31.88 -13.01
CA LEU A 921 31.56 33.33 -12.83
C LEU A 921 30.78 33.96 -13.99
N TYR A 922 31.01 33.52 -15.23
CA TYR A 922 30.15 33.90 -16.35
C TYR A 922 28.70 33.57 -16.06
N CYS A 923 28.43 32.36 -15.55
CA CYS A 923 27.08 31.93 -15.27
C CYS A 923 26.40 32.72 -14.13
N ILE A 924 27.14 33.13 -13.11
CA ILE A 924 26.60 33.88 -11.96
C ILE A 924 26.43 35.37 -12.28
N VAL A 925 27.36 35.96 -13.04
CA VAL A 925 27.47 37.42 -13.20
C VAL A 925 27.00 37.90 -14.58
N ASP A 926 27.36 37.19 -15.64
CA ASP A 926 27.17 37.66 -17.02
C ASP A 926 26.00 36.95 -17.74
N SER A 927 25.60 35.76 -17.30
CA SER A 927 24.36 35.10 -17.74
C SER A 927 23.31 35.24 -16.66
N GLU A 928 22.10 35.69 -16.97
CA GLU A 928 20.99 35.76 -16.02
C GLU A 928 20.55 34.34 -15.59
N CYS A 929 21.29 33.71 -14.68
CA CYS A 929 20.91 32.41 -14.12
C CYS A 929 19.65 32.59 -13.28
N LYS A 930 18.51 32.06 -13.77
CA LYS A 930 17.20 32.18 -13.12
C LYS A 930 16.92 31.04 -12.14
N SER A 931 17.54 29.87 -12.33
CA SER A 931 17.35 28.71 -11.45
C SER A 931 18.13 28.85 -10.15
N ARG A 932 17.41 28.82 -9.03
CA ARG A 932 17.97 28.89 -7.68
C ARG A 932 18.86 27.69 -7.36
N ASP A 933 18.46 26.48 -7.76
CA ASP A 933 19.19 25.24 -7.48
C ASP A 933 20.53 25.18 -8.23
N VAL A 934 20.55 25.64 -9.48
CA VAL A 934 21.78 25.76 -10.27
C VAL A 934 22.72 26.77 -9.62
N LEU A 935 22.18 27.92 -9.18
CA LEU A 935 22.96 28.95 -8.51
C LEU A 935 23.59 28.45 -7.20
N GLN A 936 22.83 27.73 -6.37
CA GLN A 936 23.34 27.05 -5.18
C GLN A 936 24.50 26.12 -5.51
N SER A 937 24.31 25.24 -6.49
CA SER A 937 25.33 24.26 -6.87
C SER A 937 26.59 24.90 -7.43
N TYR A 938 26.47 26.03 -8.11
CA TYR A 938 27.61 26.84 -8.54
C TYR A 938 28.33 27.54 -7.40
N PHE A 939 27.63 28.04 -6.38
CA PHE A 939 28.29 28.63 -5.21
C PHE A 939 29.08 27.59 -4.40
N ASP A 940 28.51 26.40 -4.20
CA ASP A 940 29.19 25.29 -3.53
C ASP A 940 30.43 24.84 -4.33
N LEU A 941 30.28 24.64 -5.65
CA LEU A 941 31.38 24.27 -6.53
C LEU A 941 32.48 25.34 -6.55
N LEU A 942 32.10 26.62 -6.59
CA LEU A 942 33.05 27.74 -6.50
C LEU A 942 33.76 27.75 -5.14
N GLY A 943 33.02 27.46 -4.07
CA GLY A 943 33.54 27.28 -2.72
C GLY A 943 34.63 26.22 -2.65
N GLU A 944 34.38 25.01 -3.15
CA GLU A 944 35.39 23.94 -3.16
C GLU A 944 36.57 24.24 -4.11
N LEU A 945 36.32 24.90 -5.24
CA LEU A 945 37.36 25.24 -6.21
C LEU A 945 38.33 26.32 -5.71
N MET A 946 37.85 27.30 -4.94
CA MET A 946 38.65 28.43 -4.45
C MET A 946 39.29 28.21 -3.08
N LYS A 947 38.78 27.26 -2.28
CA LYS A 947 39.19 27.06 -0.89
C LYS A 947 40.70 26.93 -0.76
N PHE A 948 41.31 27.82 0.01
CA PHE A 948 42.75 27.89 0.29
C PHE A 948 43.67 28.07 -0.95
N ASN A 949 43.12 28.43 -2.11
CA ASN A 949 43.87 28.48 -3.36
C ASN A 949 44.12 29.90 -3.86
N VAL A 950 45.35 30.39 -3.67
CA VAL A 950 45.78 31.76 -4.03
C VAL A 950 45.57 32.05 -5.52
N ASP A 951 45.91 31.10 -6.41
CA ASP A 951 45.76 31.26 -7.86
C ASP A 951 44.28 31.34 -8.29
N ALA A 952 43.39 30.62 -7.60
CA ALA A 952 41.95 30.72 -7.82
C ALA A 952 41.43 32.13 -7.48
N PHE A 953 41.85 32.70 -6.35
CA PHE A 953 41.50 34.07 -5.96
C PHE A 953 42.09 35.12 -6.92
N LYS A 954 43.31 34.93 -7.43
CA LYS A 954 43.87 35.78 -8.50
C LYS A 954 43.00 35.77 -9.75
N ARG A 955 42.60 34.58 -10.22
CA ARG A 955 41.74 34.44 -11.40
C ARG A 955 40.34 35.02 -11.17
N PHE A 956 39.77 34.81 -9.99
CA PHE A 956 38.52 35.43 -9.57
C PHE A 956 38.60 36.96 -9.67
N ASN A 957 39.63 37.56 -9.09
CA ASN A 957 39.80 39.02 -9.10
C ASN A 957 40.03 39.56 -10.52
N LYS A 958 40.77 38.81 -11.36
CA LYS A 958 40.96 39.13 -12.77
C LYS A 958 39.65 39.12 -13.57
N TYR A 959 38.71 38.23 -13.23
CA TYR A 959 37.40 38.14 -13.88
C TYR A 959 36.43 39.22 -13.37
N ILE A 960 36.38 39.40 -12.05
CA ILE A 960 35.57 40.40 -11.35
C ILE A 960 36.38 41.70 -11.18
N ASN A 961 36.81 42.25 -12.32
CA ASN A 961 37.74 43.39 -12.38
C ASN A 961 37.06 44.77 -12.32
N THR A 962 35.73 44.84 -12.36
CA THR A 962 34.95 46.09 -12.29
C THR A 962 34.00 46.10 -11.10
N ASP A 963 33.66 47.31 -10.61
CA ASP A 963 32.71 47.47 -9.50
C ASP A 963 31.32 46.96 -9.87
N ALA A 964 30.89 47.16 -11.12
CA ALA A 964 29.62 46.65 -11.61
C ALA A 964 29.51 45.12 -11.48
N LYS A 965 30.52 44.38 -11.95
CA LYS A 965 30.55 42.90 -11.83
C LYS A 965 30.58 42.46 -10.38
N PHE A 966 31.35 43.16 -9.54
CA PHE A 966 31.45 42.85 -8.12
C PHE A 966 30.10 43.06 -7.39
N GLN A 967 29.39 44.15 -7.71
CA GLN A 967 28.07 44.41 -7.13
C GLN A 967 27.01 43.39 -7.57
N VAL A 968 27.04 42.95 -8.84
CA VAL A 968 26.15 41.87 -9.32
C VAL A 968 26.44 40.58 -8.56
N PHE A 969 27.71 40.21 -8.42
CA PHE A 969 28.11 39.01 -7.67
C PHE A 969 27.68 39.06 -6.19
N LEU A 970 27.91 40.19 -5.52
CA LEU A 970 27.48 40.40 -4.14
C LEU A 970 25.95 40.40 -4.00
N LYS A 971 25.22 40.93 -4.98
CA LYS A 971 23.75 40.88 -4.99
C LYS A 971 23.26 39.43 -4.98
N GLN A 972 23.87 38.55 -5.78
CA GLN A 972 23.51 37.13 -5.83
C GLN A 972 23.78 36.39 -4.51
N ILE A 973 24.93 36.64 -3.87
CA ILE A 973 25.23 36.12 -2.52
C ILE A 973 24.20 36.61 -1.51
N ASN A 974 23.86 37.90 -1.57
CA ASN A 974 22.95 38.51 -0.60
C ASN A 974 21.49 38.12 -0.81
N SER A 975 21.04 37.87 -2.05
CA SER A 975 19.66 37.46 -2.33
C SER A 975 19.37 36.02 -1.93
N SER A 976 20.38 35.15 -1.93
CA SER A 976 20.23 33.76 -1.47
C SER A 976 21.36 33.34 -0.54
N LEU A 977 21.26 33.78 0.73
CA LEU A 977 22.31 33.54 1.72
C LEU A 977 22.40 32.07 2.14
N VAL A 978 21.27 31.35 2.20
CA VAL A 978 21.26 29.90 2.49
C VAL A 978 22.06 29.16 1.44
N ASP A 979 21.85 29.48 0.17
CA ASP A 979 22.47 28.77 -0.95
C ASP A 979 23.94 29.16 -1.16
N SER A 980 24.36 30.34 -0.72
CA SER A 980 25.73 30.86 -0.90
C SER A 980 26.62 30.73 0.34
N ASN A 981 26.10 30.20 1.45
CA ASN A 981 26.82 30.19 2.73
C ASN A 981 28.13 29.38 2.68
N MET A 982 28.20 28.31 1.88
CA MET A 982 29.42 27.51 1.71
C MET A 982 30.55 28.31 1.05
N LEU A 983 30.21 29.21 0.12
CA LEU A 983 31.17 30.15 -0.45
C LEU A 983 31.64 31.16 0.61
N VAL A 984 30.73 31.72 1.41
CA VAL A 984 31.08 32.64 2.50
C VAL A 984 32.05 31.97 3.48
N ARG A 985 31.78 30.72 3.86
CA ARG A 985 32.68 29.90 4.70
C ARG A 985 34.04 29.71 4.04
N CYS A 986 34.07 29.34 2.76
CA CYS A 986 35.31 29.17 1.99
C CYS A 986 36.19 30.43 2.03
N VAL A 987 35.62 31.59 1.73
CA VAL A 987 36.38 32.84 1.69
C VAL A 987 36.86 33.24 3.08
N THR A 988 36.04 33.06 4.12
CA THR A 988 36.41 33.37 5.52
C THR A 988 37.58 32.50 6.00
N LEU A 989 37.52 31.19 5.73
CA LEU A 989 38.61 30.26 6.05
C LEU A 989 39.89 30.57 5.26
N SER A 990 39.75 30.90 3.97
CA SER A 990 40.88 31.22 3.11
C SER A 990 41.57 32.51 3.55
N LEU A 991 40.79 33.53 3.92
CA LEU A 991 41.31 34.78 4.48
C LEU A 991 42.14 34.53 5.74
N ASP A 992 41.62 33.78 6.72
CA ASP A 992 42.36 33.46 7.95
C ASP A 992 43.66 32.69 7.66
N ARG A 993 43.62 31.74 6.72
CA ARG A 993 44.82 31.00 6.32
C ARG A 993 45.86 31.91 5.66
N PHE A 994 45.43 32.81 4.78
CA PHE A 994 46.31 33.71 4.05
C PHE A 994 46.95 34.77 4.95
N GLU A 995 46.19 35.32 5.91
CA GLU A 995 46.74 36.30 6.88
C GLU A 995 47.84 35.69 7.78
N ASN A 996 47.83 34.37 7.98
CA ASN A 996 48.82 33.65 8.77
C ASN A 996 50.01 33.12 7.94
N GLN A 997 50.06 33.39 6.62
CA GLN A 997 51.14 32.94 5.72
C GLN A 997 52.10 34.07 5.36
N VAL A 998 53.40 33.78 5.40
CA VAL A 998 54.46 34.72 5.00
C VAL A 998 54.92 34.39 3.57
N ASP A 999 54.09 34.71 2.57
CA ASP A 999 54.39 34.51 1.13
C ASP A 999 54.03 35.77 0.34
N MET A 1000 54.95 36.24 -0.53
CA MET A 1000 54.75 37.41 -1.39
C MET A 1000 53.50 37.32 -2.28
N LYS A 1001 53.19 36.12 -2.82
CA LYS A 1001 52.01 35.90 -3.66
C LYS A 1001 50.72 36.02 -2.86
N VAL A 1002 50.75 35.63 -1.59
CA VAL A 1002 49.61 35.75 -0.67
C VAL A 1002 49.37 37.22 -0.31
N ALA A 1003 50.45 37.96 -0.02
CA ALA A 1003 50.37 39.40 0.26
C ALA A 1003 49.76 40.20 -0.90
N GLU A 1004 50.17 39.90 -2.14
CA GLU A 1004 49.59 40.48 -3.36
C GLU A 1004 48.07 40.24 -3.43
N VAL A 1005 47.63 38.99 -3.25
CA VAL A 1005 46.19 38.63 -3.29
C VAL A 1005 45.39 39.29 -2.18
N LEU A 1006 45.90 39.35 -0.96
CA LEU A 1006 45.23 40.03 0.15
C LEU A 1006 45.03 41.53 -0.13
N SER A 1007 45.97 42.16 -0.84
CA SER A 1007 45.91 43.58 -1.18
C SER A 1007 44.99 43.89 -2.37
N GLU A 1008 44.93 43.00 -3.37
CA GLU A 1008 44.22 43.27 -4.64
C GLU A 1008 42.83 42.64 -4.72
N CYS A 1009 42.57 41.55 -3.98
CA CYS A 1009 41.33 40.79 -4.12
C CYS A 1009 40.16 41.50 -3.42
N ARG A 1010 39.23 42.02 -4.23
CA ARG A 1010 38.04 42.75 -3.76
C ARG A 1010 37.17 41.92 -2.80
N LEU A 1011 37.03 40.62 -3.06
CA LEU A 1011 36.21 39.72 -2.24
C LEU A 1011 36.83 39.47 -0.86
N LEU A 1012 38.16 39.27 -0.78
CA LEU A 1012 38.88 39.10 0.48
C LEU A 1012 38.86 40.41 1.29
N ALA A 1013 39.10 41.55 0.63
CA ALA A 1013 39.02 42.87 1.26
C ALA A 1013 37.61 43.22 1.77
N TYR A 1014 36.56 42.73 1.11
CA TYR A 1014 35.18 42.90 1.57
C TYR A 1014 34.88 42.06 2.82
N ILE A 1015 35.30 40.80 2.84
CA ILE A 1015 35.06 39.88 3.98
C ILE A 1015 35.99 40.15 5.17
N SER A 1016 37.15 40.78 4.99
CA SER A 1016 38.03 41.14 6.11
C SER A 1016 37.45 42.22 7.02
N GLN A 1017 36.45 42.97 6.56
CA GLN A 1017 35.79 44.02 7.33
C GLN A 1017 34.86 43.41 8.38
N VAL A 1018 35.09 43.76 9.66
CA VAL A 1018 34.25 43.30 10.79
C VAL A 1018 32.75 43.60 10.57
N PRO A 1019 32.33 44.79 10.09
CA PRO A 1019 30.90 45.05 9.82
C PRO A 1019 30.28 44.06 8.82
N THR A 1020 31.03 43.66 7.80
CA THR A 1020 30.59 42.67 6.80
C THR A 1020 30.41 41.30 7.44
N GLN A 1021 31.39 40.84 8.22
CA GLN A 1021 31.31 39.55 8.92
C GLN A 1021 30.13 39.52 9.90
N MET A 1022 29.90 40.62 10.62
CA MET A 1022 28.77 40.76 11.54
C MET A 1022 27.42 40.74 10.81
N SER A 1023 27.33 41.38 9.64
CA SER A 1023 26.12 41.35 8.80
C SER A 1023 25.78 39.92 8.34
N PHE A 1024 26.79 39.15 7.88
CA PHE A 1024 26.58 37.74 7.53
C PHE A 1024 26.23 36.89 8.74
N LEU A 1025 26.96 37.02 9.85
CA LEU A 1025 26.72 36.26 11.07
C LEU A 1025 25.30 36.48 11.61
N PHE A 1026 24.85 37.74 11.69
CA PHE A 1026 23.50 38.09 12.12
C PHE A 1026 22.44 37.44 11.23
N ARG A 1027 22.60 37.53 9.90
CA ARG A 1027 21.63 36.99 8.94
C ARG A 1027 21.61 35.46 8.91
N LEU A 1028 22.77 34.80 8.96
CA LEU A 1028 22.87 33.34 8.96
C LEU A 1028 22.15 32.72 10.15
N ILE A 1029 22.32 33.31 11.35
CA ILE A 1029 21.63 32.87 12.57
C ILE A 1029 20.11 33.15 12.47
N ASN A 1030 19.71 34.30 11.91
CA ASN A 1030 18.32 34.72 11.88
C ASN A 1030 17.44 33.99 10.83
N ILE A 1031 18.04 33.27 9.87
CA ILE A 1031 17.31 32.56 8.81
C ILE A 1031 16.91 31.13 9.23
N ILE A 1032 17.55 30.58 10.26
CA ILE A 1032 17.36 29.19 10.69
C ILE A 1032 16.80 29.10 12.11
N HIS A 1033 15.95 28.12 12.35
CA HIS A 1033 15.41 27.77 13.67
C HIS A 1033 15.49 26.25 13.85
N VAL A 1034 15.55 25.76 15.09
CA VAL A 1034 15.68 24.31 15.37
C VAL A 1034 14.54 23.50 14.72
N GLN A 1035 13.33 24.05 14.73
CA GLN A 1035 12.13 23.47 14.13
C GLN A 1035 12.16 23.46 12.59
N THR A 1036 12.98 24.30 11.95
CA THR A 1036 13.06 24.42 10.48
C THR A 1036 14.39 23.96 9.91
N LEU A 1037 15.28 23.40 10.73
CA LEU A 1037 16.57 22.88 10.29
C LEU A 1037 16.37 21.67 9.37
N THR A 1038 16.95 21.74 8.18
CA THR A 1038 17.02 20.65 7.19
C THR A 1038 18.48 20.32 6.87
N GLN A 1039 18.72 19.24 6.12
CA GLN A 1039 20.08 18.93 5.64
C GLN A 1039 20.68 20.06 4.78
N GLU A 1040 19.84 20.87 4.13
CA GLU A 1040 20.27 21.91 3.21
C GLU A 1040 20.73 23.18 3.95
N ASN A 1041 19.99 23.58 4.99
CA ASN A 1041 20.23 24.86 5.66
C ASN A 1041 21.10 24.76 6.93
N VAL A 1042 21.37 23.57 7.47
CA VAL A 1042 22.23 23.37 8.66
C VAL A 1042 23.66 23.90 8.46
N SER A 1043 24.10 23.97 7.20
CA SER A 1043 25.36 24.59 6.80
C SER A 1043 25.48 26.06 7.25
N CYS A 1044 24.37 26.81 7.35
CA CYS A 1044 24.35 28.19 7.85
C CYS A 1044 24.81 28.30 9.31
N LEU A 1045 24.41 27.33 10.15
CA LEU A 1045 24.85 27.25 11.55
C LEU A 1045 26.35 26.98 11.62
N ASN A 1046 26.84 26.03 10.82
CA ASN A 1046 28.26 25.70 10.77
C ASN A 1046 29.10 26.88 10.27
N THR A 1047 28.63 27.61 9.27
CA THR A 1047 29.30 28.82 8.76
C THR A 1047 29.35 29.93 9.82
N SER A 1048 28.26 30.11 10.58
CA SER A 1048 28.23 31.05 11.72
C SER A 1048 29.25 30.69 12.80
N LEU A 1049 29.34 29.40 13.13
CA LEU A 1049 30.35 28.89 14.07
C LEU A 1049 31.78 29.12 13.57
N VAL A 1050 32.07 28.89 12.28
CA VAL A 1050 33.39 29.19 11.71
C VAL A 1050 33.77 30.66 11.92
N ILE A 1051 32.88 31.60 11.65
CA ILE A 1051 33.15 33.04 11.83
C ILE A 1051 33.54 33.32 13.29
N LEU A 1052 32.79 32.78 14.25
CA LEU A 1052 33.06 32.95 15.68
C LEU A 1052 34.32 32.23 16.16
N MET A 1053 34.61 31.04 15.63
CA MET A 1053 35.83 30.28 15.91
C MET A 1053 37.07 31.04 15.47
N LEU A 1054 37.03 31.68 14.30
CA LEU A 1054 38.14 32.51 13.81
C LEU A 1054 38.24 33.81 14.61
N ALA A 1055 37.12 34.42 15.01
CA ALA A 1055 37.14 35.54 15.95
C ALA A 1055 37.74 35.16 17.31
N ARG A 1056 37.46 33.94 17.81
CA ARG A 1056 38.03 33.39 19.04
C ARG A 1056 39.54 33.20 18.94
N ARG A 1057 40.06 32.66 17.83
CA ARG A 1057 41.52 32.55 17.59
C ARG A 1057 42.24 33.90 17.66
N LYS A 1058 41.54 34.98 17.30
CA LYS A 1058 42.04 36.36 17.34
C LYS A 1058 41.68 37.11 18.64
N GLU A 1059 41.18 36.41 19.67
CA GLU A 1059 40.74 36.96 20.95
C GLU A 1059 39.63 38.03 20.86
N ARG A 1060 38.83 37.99 19.78
CA ARG A 1060 37.74 38.95 19.51
C ARG A 1060 36.35 38.38 19.77
N LEU A 1061 36.23 37.18 20.33
CA LEU A 1061 34.93 36.55 20.58
C LEU A 1061 33.97 37.43 21.42
N PRO A 1062 34.39 38.02 22.57
CA PRO A 1062 33.51 38.91 23.34
C PRO A 1062 33.04 40.15 22.57
N LEU A 1063 33.89 40.68 21.68
CA LEU A 1063 33.54 41.81 20.81
C LEU A 1063 32.40 41.41 19.85
N TYR A 1064 32.48 40.23 19.24
CA TYR A 1064 31.46 39.75 18.29
C TYR A 1064 30.12 39.51 18.99
N LEU A 1065 30.13 38.90 20.17
CA LEU A 1065 28.91 38.67 20.96
C LEU A 1065 28.24 40.00 21.37
N ARG A 1066 29.02 40.99 21.80
CA ARG A 1066 28.52 42.33 22.11
C ARG A 1066 27.95 43.05 20.89
N LEU A 1067 28.57 42.89 19.72
CA LEU A 1067 28.06 43.46 18.48
C LEU A 1067 26.76 42.77 18.03
N LEU A 1068 26.63 41.45 18.18
CA LEU A 1068 25.37 40.73 17.91
C LEU A 1068 24.23 41.25 18.80
N GLN A 1069 24.48 41.40 20.11
CA GLN A 1069 23.50 41.97 21.05
C GLN A 1069 23.05 43.39 20.62
N ARG A 1070 24.00 44.25 20.24
CA ARG A 1070 23.67 45.60 19.73
C ARG A 1070 22.83 45.56 18.45
N MET A 1071 23.15 44.64 17.54
CA MET A 1071 22.40 44.47 16.29
C MET A 1071 20.98 43.99 16.56
N GLU A 1072 20.80 43.04 17.48
CA GLU A 1072 19.49 42.58 17.96
C GLU A 1072 18.65 43.74 18.53
N HIS A 1073 19.25 44.56 19.40
CA HIS A 1073 18.56 45.74 19.98
C HIS A 1073 18.18 46.76 18.90
N SER A 1074 19.05 47.00 17.91
CA SER A 1074 18.78 47.95 16.82
C SER A 1074 17.57 47.56 15.95
N LYS A 1075 17.22 46.28 15.92
CA LYS A 1075 16.08 45.74 15.17
C LYS A 1075 14.80 45.60 16.01
N LYS A 1076 14.83 45.94 17.31
CA LYS A 1076 13.72 45.87 18.27
C LYS A 1076 13.22 44.45 18.59
N TYR A 1077 14.13 43.46 18.67
CA TYR A 1077 13.81 42.07 19.06
C TYR A 1077 14.73 41.55 20.18
N PRO A 1078 14.78 42.19 21.36
CA PRO A 1078 15.72 41.78 22.42
C PRO A 1078 15.48 40.32 22.83
N GLY A 1079 16.56 39.54 22.87
CA GLY A 1079 16.55 38.10 23.17
C GLY A 1079 16.16 37.17 22.01
N PHE A 1080 15.57 37.65 20.91
CA PHE A 1080 15.12 36.75 19.84
C PHE A 1080 16.26 35.98 19.15
N LEU A 1081 17.31 36.69 18.72
CA LEU A 1081 18.42 36.12 17.97
C LEU A 1081 19.33 35.29 18.87
N LEU A 1082 19.66 35.82 20.06
CA LEU A 1082 20.61 35.16 20.96
C LEU A 1082 20.02 33.91 21.62
N ASN A 1083 18.73 33.88 21.98
CA ASN A 1083 18.07 32.65 22.43
C ASN A 1083 17.96 31.64 21.27
N ASN A 1084 17.59 32.08 20.07
CA ASN A 1084 17.58 31.19 18.90
C ASN A 1084 18.96 30.57 18.67
N PHE A 1085 20.03 31.37 18.75
CA PHE A 1085 21.39 30.87 18.57
C PHE A 1085 21.78 29.87 19.65
N HIS A 1086 21.43 30.15 20.91
CA HIS A 1086 21.62 29.21 22.01
C HIS A 1086 20.95 27.85 21.74
N ASN A 1087 19.68 27.86 21.29
CA ASN A 1087 18.93 26.65 20.96
C ASN A 1087 19.52 25.88 19.76
N LEU A 1088 19.96 26.60 18.73
CA LEU A 1088 20.68 26.03 17.59
C LEU A 1088 21.99 25.35 18.01
N LEU A 1089 22.73 25.92 18.97
CA LEU A 1089 23.96 25.31 19.49
C LEU A 1089 23.69 24.07 20.36
N ARG A 1090 22.61 24.07 21.16
CA ARG A 1090 22.15 22.86 21.87
C ARG A 1090 21.78 21.76 20.88
N PHE A 1091 21.06 22.09 19.81
CA PHE A 1091 20.78 21.15 18.72
C PHE A 1091 22.07 20.65 18.05
N TRP A 1092 23.04 21.54 17.78
CA TRP A 1092 24.34 21.18 17.19
C TRP A 1092 25.06 20.11 18.02
N GLN A 1093 25.08 20.25 19.36
CA GLN A 1093 25.65 19.23 20.26
C GLN A 1093 24.96 17.88 20.11
N GLN A 1094 23.62 17.86 20.09
CA GLN A 1094 22.85 16.62 19.92
C GLN A 1094 23.08 15.96 18.55
N HIS A 1095 23.24 16.78 17.49
CA HIS A 1095 23.36 16.28 16.12
C HIS A 1095 24.78 15.81 15.76
N TYR A 1096 25.83 16.55 16.11
CA TYR A 1096 27.20 16.27 15.65
C TYR A 1096 28.08 15.46 16.62
N LEU A 1097 27.79 15.43 17.93
CA LEU A 1097 28.66 14.72 18.89
C LEU A 1097 28.60 13.20 18.79
N HIS A 1098 27.56 12.65 18.16
CA HIS A 1098 27.31 11.21 18.07
C HIS A 1098 27.40 10.67 16.63
N LYS A 1099 27.89 11.47 15.68
CA LYS A 1099 27.96 11.14 14.25
C LYS A 1099 29.38 11.30 13.71
N ASP A 1100 30.18 10.24 13.82
CA ASP A 1100 31.61 10.25 13.46
C ASP A 1100 31.88 10.70 12.01
N LYS A 1101 30.98 10.36 11.08
CA LYS A 1101 31.10 10.77 9.66
C LYS A 1101 30.93 12.28 9.51
N ASP A 1102 29.86 12.85 10.08
CA ASP A 1102 29.53 14.26 9.92
C ASP A 1102 30.55 15.16 10.62
N SER A 1103 31.05 14.74 11.79
CA SER A 1103 32.16 15.42 12.48
C SER A 1103 33.45 15.40 11.66
N THR A 1104 33.77 14.27 11.02
CA THR A 1104 34.95 14.14 10.16
C THR A 1104 34.81 15.03 8.91
N CYS A 1105 33.62 15.13 8.32
CA CYS A 1105 33.35 16.05 7.22
C CYS A 1105 33.52 17.52 7.63
N LEU A 1106 33.09 17.92 8.83
CA LEU A 1106 33.31 19.28 9.34
C LEU A 1106 34.80 19.60 9.52
N GLU A 1107 35.57 18.66 10.07
CA GLU A 1107 37.01 18.81 10.25
C GLU A 1107 37.73 18.93 8.90
N ASN A 1108 37.49 17.99 7.98
CA ASN A 1108 38.11 17.97 6.66
C ASN A 1108 37.76 19.22 5.84
N SER A 1109 36.49 19.64 5.85
CA SER A 1109 36.02 20.79 5.08
C SER A 1109 36.54 22.14 5.59
N SER A 1110 36.86 22.25 6.88
CA SER A 1110 37.35 23.50 7.50
C SER A 1110 38.85 23.53 7.78
N CYS A 1111 39.51 22.37 7.81
CA CYS A 1111 40.84 22.19 8.38
C CYS A 1111 40.95 22.72 9.84
N ILE A 1112 39.84 22.66 10.59
CA ILE A 1112 39.79 22.97 12.01
C ILE A 1112 39.42 21.71 12.75
N SER A 1113 40.24 21.32 13.74
CA SER A 1113 40.01 20.09 14.50
C SER A 1113 38.62 20.10 15.14
N PHE A 1114 37.93 18.96 15.09
CA PHE A 1114 36.62 18.80 15.69
C PHE A 1114 36.65 19.01 17.20
N SER A 1115 37.80 18.77 17.85
CA SER A 1115 38.02 19.17 19.24
C SER A 1115 37.82 20.67 19.48
N TYR A 1116 38.30 21.52 18.56
CA TYR A 1116 38.15 22.98 18.67
C TYR A 1116 36.71 23.44 18.38
N TRP A 1117 35.99 22.74 17.50
CA TRP A 1117 34.55 22.92 17.31
C TRP A 1117 33.80 22.66 18.61
N LYS A 1118 34.01 21.49 19.23
CA LYS A 1118 33.39 21.10 20.51
C LYS A 1118 33.68 22.10 21.62
N GLU A 1119 34.94 22.50 21.76
CA GLU A 1119 35.36 23.45 22.78
C GLU A 1119 34.70 24.82 22.57
N THR A 1120 34.63 25.31 21.33
CA THR A 1120 34.01 26.62 21.04
C THR A 1120 32.52 26.60 21.33
N VAL A 1121 31.81 25.53 20.96
CA VAL A 1121 30.37 25.37 21.30
C VAL A 1121 30.17 25.28 22.82
N SER A 1122 31.03 24.56 23.53
CA SER A 1122 31.00 24.46 25.00
C SER A 1122 31.21 25.83 25.67
N ILE A 1123 32.15 26.64 25.16
CA ILE A 1123 32.39 28.00 25.66
C ILE A 1123 31.17 28.90 25.44
N LEU A 1124 30.55 28.83 24.27
CA LEU A 1124 29.36 29.62 23.93
C LEU A 1124 28.13 29.22 24.78
N LEU A 1125 28.00 27.93 25.11
CA LEU A 1125 26.92 27.36 25.92
C LEU A 1125 27.25 27.30 27.43
N ASN A 1126 28.33 27.92 27.88
CA ASN A 1126 28.68 27.92 29.30
C ASN A 1126 27.56 28.61 30.13
N PRO A 1127 27.02 27.98 31.18
CA PRO A 1127 25.94 28.54 31.98
C PRO A 1127 26.36 29.74 32.85
N ASP A 1128 27.67 29.98 33.01
CA ASP A 1128 28.18 31.11 33.79
C ASP A 1128 27.93 32.46 33.10
N ARG A 1129 26.96 33.23 33.63
CA ARG A 1129 26.59 34.58 33.18
C ARG A 1129 27.68 35.63 33.40
N GLN A 1130 28.75 35.31 34.14
CA GLN A 1130 29.91 36.20 34.30
C GLN A 1130 30.97 35.97 33.22
N SER A 1131 30.87 34.88 32.46
CA SER A 1131 31.81 34.57 31.39
C SER A 1131 31.62 35.51 30.20
N PRO A 1132 32.64 36.30 29.79
CA PRO A 1132 32.52 37.21 28.65
C PRO A 1132 32.41 36.50 27.30
N SER A 1133 32.59 35.17 27.28
CA SER A 1133 32.56 34.32 26.08
C SER A 1133 31.29 33.45 26.00
N ALA A 1134 30.43 33.47 27.02
CA ALA A 1134 29.17 32.75 27.03
C ALA A 1134 28.03 33.58 26.41
N LEU A 1135 27.12 32.94 25.68
CA LEU A 1135 25.97 33.62 25.07
C LEU A 1135 25.01 34.19 26.12
N VAL A 1136 24.77 33.43 27.19
CA VAL A 1136 23.83 33.81 28.28
C VAL A 1136 24.22 35.11 28.99
N SER A 1137 25.48 35.52 28.94
CA SER A 1137 25.98 36.80 29.49
C SER A 1137 25.48 38.02 28.70
N TYR A 1138 24.97 37.82 27.48
CA TYR A 1138 24.47 38.86 26.58
C TYR A 1138 22.95 38.81 26.37
N ILE A 1139 22.25 37.88 27.02
CA ILE A 1139 20.78 37.79 27.01
C ILE A 1139 20.26 38.46 28.29
N GLU A 1140 19.39 39.46 28.13
CA GLU A 1140 18.78 40.12 29.28
C GLU A 1140 17.77 39.19 29.96
N GLU A 1141 17.73 39.24 31.29
CA GLU A 1141 16.93 38.33 32.14
C GLU A 1141 15.43 38.27 31.79
N PRO A 1142 14.74 39.38 31.44
CA PRO A 1142 13.33 39.32 31.05
C PRO A 1142 13.03 38.57 29.74
N TYR A 1143 14.06 38.33 28.91
CA TYR A 1143 13.92 37.71 27.59
C TYR A 1143 14.59 36.34 27.52
N MET A 1144 15.10 35.80 28.63
CA MET A 1144 15.86 34.54 28.63
C MET A 1144 14.93 33.33 28.49
N ASP A 1145 15.16 32.53 27.43
CA ASP A 1145 14.36 31.34 27.09
C ASP A 1145 15.30 30.18 26.67
N ILE A 1146 16.08 29.68 27.65
CA ILE A 1146 17.18 28.72 27.42
C ILE A 1146 16.89 27.29 27.93
N ASP A 1147 15.84 27.13 28.73
CA ASP A 1147 15.44 25.87 29.40
C ASP A 1147 14.32 25.11 28.69
N ARG A 1148 13.78 25.65 27.59
CA ARG A 1148 12.69 25.02 26.85
C ARG A 1148 13.16 23.73 26.18
N ASP A 1149 12.55 22.60 26.53
CA ASP A 1149 12.87 21.31 25.90
C ASP A 1149 12.30 21.24 24.48
N PHE A 1150 13.01 20.57 23.58
CA PHE A 1150 12.62 20.45 22.16
C PHE A 1150 11.30 19.67 21.92
N THR A 1151 10.65 19.18 22.98
CA THR A 1151 9.43 18.37 22.94
C THR A 1151 8.15 19.12 23.31
N GLU A 1152 8.25 20.39 23.70
CA GLU A 1152 7.09 21.23 24.06
C GLU A 1152 6.73 22.20 22.93
N GLU A 1153 6.09 21.68 21.87
CA GLU A 1153 5.12 22.40 21.03
C GLU A 1153 4.31 21.44 20.16
#